data_AF-A0A821NQA9-F1
#
_entry.id   AF-A0A821NQA9-F1
#
_cell.length_a   1.000
_cell.length_b   1.000
_cell.length_c   1.000
_cell.angle_alpha   90.00
_cell.angle_beta   90.00
_cell.angle_gamma   90.00
#
_symmetry.space_group_name_H-M   'P 1'
#
loop_
_entity.id
_entity.type
_entity.pdbx_description
1 polymer ?
#
loop_
_entity_poly.entity_id
_entity_poly.type
_entity_poly.pdbx_seq_one_letter_code
_entity_poly.pdbx_strand_id
1 'polypeptide(L)'
;MLLIIMAAALIIGITICYLRSITIALMIITGTALSLGTGCFVYNIIYRIPIFPFLNLMSAFILIGIGCDDIFVFFDRWDQEKLEWLRKYQNKLLAENILLNSTNTYDDIPSNQQENPNKLKRSSSHDLSLFKHPEEIRKVLLSEEALIEIMSNTLKHAGSSMFVTSFTTSAAFLTNILTNISFIQVFGIFVGTCVLIYFAITFTAIAAFAVIYEKHIQNIISHVLSMCCTNFVNKAVNSAPAKLYHRFSSACRDFRNYIFGHFMPLIIIKLRYVSVLIFLLMGILGLIGSFYYPKLKVPSTQKTALFLKDNPMEIYEFSMKSQFNGYLKEDKRLFTYPAISFVFGIRDIDDGYIFDMNDRGRLHLMPLYLNRQITLEFFKNFIKHLGTRKDLFLSNYDLEEDFKLFYELATDDILVAKVINDRIKLNVSKTSHLNMIKYIRKINKTFIDNLISDTVRTLNYKIENDQSDHDGYVEKKLDQINLTLYKISNKQLKNRLNPVIIYSNYRKSFNRTLERIYKEQIQSNYDVNETRISLNNTLLDALTDEYQCSALKTAMQCITGVAGADNVPMDFCNRILTKQRSFNWVVLPDKPSPIDGSVRPFAVLITIRGVHNRTDYNSYNKYYMKVKNFFDPYIKQHAPEHLKHAWFSSSNFAFYGVQRELLSGSSSSLLVSLGIALVVLFLTSGNLFIAVYALITITFAIAITVGVFVVLEWELGIIEGIVIVMAVGLSVDFVVHFGVGYIHTDSTDIDNERKKVEDQSKPNGNEDDSEINTWRVMYRKQQVERATRVRGSILRVGSAVFMAAFTTFAAGFSMIFASVIAIRQMGQFLMAIMLTSWGFAMFFFLPLCLIIGPVGTCGSISFSRIIKCFKQTPRQQ
;
A
#
# COMPACT_ATOMS: atom_id res chain seq x y z
N MET A 1 1.01 12.97 12.86
CA MET A 1 2.13 13.52 13.66
C MET A 1 2.06 13.11 15.11
N LEU A 2 1.01 13.45 15.88
CA LEU A 2 0.91 13.07 17.30
C LEU A 2 1.06 11.56 17.55
N LEU A 3 0.44 10.72 16.71
CA LEU A 3 0.59 9.25 16.78
C LEU A 3 2.03 8.78 16.52
N ILE A 4 2.79 9.45 15.64
CA ILE A 4 4.20 9.11 15.38
C ILE A 4 5.05 9.44 16.60
N ILE A 5 4.79 10.59 17.24
CA ILE A 5 5.49 10.98 18.47
C ILE A 5 5.18 9.98 19.59
N MET A 6 3.92 9.53 19.70
CA MET A 6 3.52 8.50 20.65
C MET A 6 4.23 7.16 20.38
N ALA A 7 4.31 6.73 19.11
CA ALA A 7 5.05 5.54 18.72
C ALA A 7 6.54 5.64 19.09
N ALA A 8 7.18 6.78 18.76
CA ALA A 8 8.56 7.05 19.08
C ALA A 8 8.80 7.05 20.61
N ALA A 9 7.90 7.67 21.39
CA ALA A 9 7.98 7.71 22.84
C ALA A 9 7.87 6.30 23.47
N LEU A 10 6.95 5.46 22.98
CA LEU A 10 6.83 4.06 23.42
C LEU A 10 8.11 3.28 23.14
N ILE A 11 8.69 3.46 21.95
CA ILE A 11 9.90 2.75 21.54
C ILE A 11 11.15 3.23 22.29
N ILE A 12 11.25 4.52 22.57
CA ILE A 12 12.25 5.07 23.49
C ILE A 12 12.10 4.40 24.86
N GLY A 13 10.89 4.33 25.40
CA GLY A 13 10.62 3.70 26.69
C GLY A 13 11.05 2.23 26.75
N ILE A 14 10.70 1.45 25.72
CA ILE A 14 11.08 0.03 25.60
C ILE A 14 12.60 -0.12 25.49
N THR A 15 13.24 0.66 24.63
CA THR A 15 14.70 0.63 24.42
C THR A 15 15.45 0.99 25.69
N ILE A 16 15.00 2.03 26.40
CA ILE A 16 15.57 2.45 27.69
C ILE A 16 15.41 1.32 28.71
N CYS A 17 14.24 0.67 28.79
CA CYS A 17 14.05 -0.46 29.71
C CYS A 17 14.96 -1.65 29.40
N TYR A 18 15.21 -1.94 28.11
CA TYR A 18 16.03 -3.07 27.66
C TYR A 18 17.54 -2.81 27.75
N LEU A 19 18.02 -1.78 27.05
CA LEU A 19 19.44 -1.46 26.90
C LEU A 19 19.97 -0.52 27.99
N ARG A 20 19.09 0.07 28.80
CA ARG A 20 19.44 1.00 29.90
C ARG A 20 20.26 2.21 29.44
N SER A 21 20.11 2.59 28.18
CA SER A 21 20.85 3.68 27.55
C SER A 21 19.93 4.57 26.72
N ILE A 22 19.85 5.85 27.10
CA ILE A 22 19.05 6.86 26.41
C ILE A 22 19.68 7.22 25.06
N THR A 23 21.00 7.21 24.98
CA THR A 23 21.74 7.60 23.76
C THR A 23 21.51 6.61 22.61
N ILE A 24 21.36 5.32 22.90
CA ILE A 24 21.00 4.31 21.90
C ILE A 24 19.56 4.55 21.40
N ALA A 25 18.63 4.88 22.30
CA ALA A 25 17.25 5.21 21.92
C ALA A 25 17.18 6.44 21.00
N LEU A 26 18.00 7.46 21.26
CA LEU A 26 18.10 8.63 20.38
C LEU A 26 18.70 8.28 19.02
N MET A 27 19.71 7.39 18.97
CA MET A 27 20.31 6.91 17.73
C MET A 27 19.29 6.20 16.82
N ILE A 28 18.38 5.40 17.38
CA ILE A 28 17.31 4.73 16.62
C ILE A 28 16.44 5.75 15.90
N ILE A 29 16.00 6.78 16.62
CA ILE A 29 15.08 7.79 16.08
C ILE A 29 15.79 8.68 15.06
N THR A 30 17.01 9.12 15.35
CA THR A 30 17.78 9.94 14.40
C THR A 30 18.11 9.14 13.15
N GLY A 31 18.51 7.87 13.27
CA GLY A 31 18.70 6.97 12.14
C GLY A 31 17.43 6.80 11.30
N THR A 32 16.27 6.68 11.95
CA THR A 32 14.99 6.55 11.25
C THR A 32 14.62 7.84 10.50
N ALA A 33 14.80 9.00 11.13
CA ALA A 33 14.54 10.29 10.51
C ALA A 33 15.48 10.54 9.32
N LEU A 34 16.77 10.20 9.46
CA LEU A 34 17.77 10.33 8.39
C LEU A 34 17.46 9.37 7.23
N SER A 35 17.06 8.13 7.51
CA SER A 35 16.64 7.17 6.48
C SER A 35 15.41 7.67 5.71
N LEU A 36 14.39 8.20 6.38
CA LEU A 36 13.21 8.77 5.71
C LEU A 36 13.57 10.00 4.86
N GLY A 37 14.42 10.89 5.37
CA GLY A 37 14.86 12.09 4.66
C GLY A 37 15.67 11.76 3.40
N THR A 38 16.66 10.87 3.53
CA THR A 38 17.48 10.38 2.41
C THR A 38 16.67 9.53 1.44
N GLY A 39 15.76 8.69 1.92
CA GLY A 39 14.82 7.93 1.10
C GLY A 39 13.91 8.84 0.28
N CYS A 40 13.41 9.94 0.86
CA CYS A 40 12.64 10.96 0.14
C CYS A 40 13.47 11.68 -0.94
N PHE A 41 14.75 11.96 -0.66
CA PHE A 41 15.69 12.49 -1.65
C PHE A 41 15.88 11.52 -2.82
N VAL A 42 16.16 10.24 -2.55
CA VAL A 42 16.31 9.20 -3.59
C VAL A 42 15.03 9.08 -4.41
N TYR A 43 13.88 9.05 -3.73
CA TYR A 43 12.57 8.92 -4.35
C TYR A 43 12.25 10.06 -5.34
N ASN A 44 12.44 11.31 -4.93
CA ASN A 44 12.10 12.47 -5.74
C ASN A 44 13.16 12.80 -6.81
N ILE A 45 14.45 12.69 -6.48
CA ILE A 45 15.54 13.19 -7.34
C ILE A 45 16.13 12.07 -8.20
N ILE A 46 16.36 10.88 -7.63
CA ILE A 46 16.97 9.76 -8.37
C ILE A 46 15.91 9.04 -9.18
N TYR A 47 14.82 8.58 -8.55
CA TYR A 47 13.75 7.86 -9.25
C TYR A 47 12.81 8.77 -10.03
N ARG A 48 12.81 10.09 -9.75
CA ARG A 48 11.96 11.09 -10.44
C ARG A 48 10.48 10.70 -10.43
N ILE A 49 9.98 10.19 -9.30
CA ILE A 49 8.57 9.86 -9.14
C ILE A 49 7.83 11.12 -8.65
N PRO A 50 6.89 11.69 -9.41
CA PRO A 50 6.29 12.99 -9.10
C PRO A 50 5.23 12.94 -8.00
N ILE A 51 4.64 11.78 -7.75
CA ILE A 51 3.52 11.61 -6.82
C ILE A 51 4.05 11.11 -5.49
N PHE A 52 3.56 11.64 -4.37
CA PHE A 52 3.84 11.10 -3.04
C PHE A 52 2.53 10.67 -2.35
N PRO A 53 2.14 9.38 -2.45
CA PRO A 53 0.90 8.88 -1.85
C PRO A 53 0.91 8.99 -0.33
N PHE A 54 -0.28 9.17 0.27
CA PHE A 54 -0.41 9.20 1.74
C PHE A 54 0.05 7.89 2.41
N LEU A 55 -0.03 6.76 1.69
CA LEU A 55 0.48 5.47 2.14
C LEU A 55 1.97 5.52 2.49
N ASN A 56 2.76 6.35 1.78
CA ASN A 56 4.19 6.51 2.07
C ASN A 56 4.43 7.12 3.45
N LEU A 57 3.47 7.86 4.03
CA LEU A 57 3.58 8.36 5.41
C LEU A 57 3.60 7.23 6.44
N MET A 58 3.06 6.06 6.11
CA MET A 58 3.02 4.90 6.99
C MET A 58 4.39 4.24 7.16
N SER A 59 5.34 4.50 6.24
CA SER A 59 6.71 4.00 6.33
C SER A 59 7.39 4.43 7.63
N ALA A 60 7.06 5.61 8.15
CA ALA A 60 7.62 6.11 9.39
C ALA A 60 7.28 5.18 10.56
N PHE A 61 6.05 4.67 10.66
CA PHE A 61 5.68 3.74 11.73
C PHE A 61 6.36 2.37 11.58
N ILE A 62 6.43 1.90 10.33
CA ILE A 62 7.04 0.60 9.98
C ILE A 62 8.55 0.62 10.29
N LEU A 63 9.27 1.67 9.91
CA LEU A 63 10.70 1.80 10.10
C LEU A 63 11.11 1.95 11.57
N ILE A 64 10.34 2.66 12.40
CA ILE A 64 10.68 2.77 13.83
C ILE A 64 10.57 1.39 14.51
N GLY A 65 9.61 0.55 14.08
CA GLY A 65 9.48 -0.83 14.57
C GLY A 65 10.63 -1.74 14.14
N ILE A 66 10.86 -1.84 12.82
CA ILE A 66 11.91 -2.70 12.23
C ILE A 66 13.31 -2.26 12.69
N GLY A 67 13.54 -0.95 12.78
CA GLY A 67 14.88 -0.42 13.05
C GLY A 67 15.44 -0.76 14.44
N CYS A 68 14.58 -1.07 15.40
CA CYS A 68 15.00 -1.53 16.72
C CYS A 68 15.59 -2.95 16.73
N ASP A 69 15.17 -3.80 15.80
CA ASP A 69 15.52 -5.23 15.80
C ASP A 69 17.03 -5.43 15.66
N ASP A 70 17.60 -4.89 14.59
CA ASP A 70 19.04 -4.97 14.30
C ASP A 70 19.89 -4.41 15.46
N ILE A 71 19.40 -3.34 16.12
CA ILE A 71 20.11 -2.71 17.23
C ILE A 71 20.09 -3.59 18.47
N PHE A 72 18.96 -4.25 18.78
CA PHE A 72 18.89 -5.19 19.91
C PHE A 72 19.76 -6.41 19.68
N VAL A 73 19.74 -6.98 18.47
CA VAL A 73 20.60 -8.12 18.11
C VAL A 73 22.08 -7.75 18.22
N PHE A 74 22.46 -6.53 17.82
CA PHE A 74 23.85 -6.08 17.91
C PHE A 74 24.33 -5.98 19.35
N PHE A 75 23.59 -5.25 20.20
CA PHE A 75 24.02 -5.01 21.57
C PHE A 75 23.96 -6.27 22.44
N ASP A 76 23.01 -7.18 22.19
CA ASP A 76 22.96 -8.46 22.88
C ASP A 76 24.17 -9.33 22.50
N ARG A 77 24.58 -9.34 21.22
CA ARG A 77 25.80 -10.05 20.81
C ARG A 77 27.06 -9.38 21.33
N TRP A 78 27.13 -8.06 21.32
CA TRP A 78 28.24 -7.28 21.88
C TRP A 78 28.47 -7.61 23.36
N ASP A 79 27.40 -7.68 24.15
CA ASP A 79 27.49 -8.03 25.57
C ASP A 79 27.91 -9.49 25.79
N GLN A 80 27.46 -10.42 24.92
CA GLN A 80 27.90 -11.82 24.97
C GLN A 80 29.38 -11.99 24.63
N GLU A 81 29.87 -11.34 23.57
CA GLU A 81 31.27 -11.40 23.15
C GLU A 81 32.21 -10.81 24.21
N LYS A 82 31.79 -9.72 24.89
CA LYS A 82 32.53 -9.19 26.06
C LYS A 82 32.67 -10.23 27.17
N LEU A 83 31.59 -10.95 27.49
CA LEU A 83 31.61 -12.00 28.51
C LEU A 83 32.46 -13.21 28.10
N GLU A 84 32.39 -13.64 26.84
CA GLU A 84 33.19 -14.74 26.31
C GLU A 84 34.68 -14.40 26.29
N TRP A 85 35.02 -13.18 25.85
CA TRP A 85 36.40 -12.68 25.85
C TRP A 85 36.99 -12.64 27.26
N LEU A 86 36.23 -12.11 28.24
CA LEU A 86 36.65 -12.09 29.65
C LEU A 86 36.93 -13.50 30.20
N ARG A 87 36.08 -14.48 29.88
CA ARG A 87 36.31 -15.89 30.27
C ARG A 87 37.57 -16.46 29.65
N LYS A 88 37.80 -16.19 28.36
CA LYS A 88 39.01 -16.64 27.63
C LYS A 88 40.27 -16.03 28.24
N TYR A 89 40.24 -14.74 28.55
CA TYR A 89 41.32 -14.03 29.23
C TYR A 89 41.60 -14.60 30.63
N GLN A 90 40.55 -14.84 31.43
CA GLN A 90 40.68 -15.44 32.75
C GLN A 90 41.27 -16.87 32.68
N ASN A 91 40.81 -17.69 31.74
CA ASN A 91 41.34 -19.05 31.55
C ASN A 91 42.81 -19.03 31.12
N LYS A 92 43.22 -18.06 30.30
CA LYS A 92 44.62 -17.87 29.90
C LYS A 92 45.50 -17.51 31.11
N LEU A 93 45.07 -16.55 31.93
CA LEU A 93 45.75 -16.19 33.17
C LEU A 93 45.84 -17.37 34.15
N LEU A 94 44.77 -18.18 34.26
CA LEU A 94 44.76 -19.35 35.13
C LEU A 94 45.74 -20.43 34.64
N ALA A 95 45.83 -20.64 33.32
CA ALA A 95 46.79 -21.56 32.73
C ALA A 95 48.24 -21.08 32.90
N GLU A 96 48.50 -19.78 32.75
CA GLU A 96 49.82 -19.18 33.00
C GLU A 96 50.24 -19.31 34.47
N ASN A 97 49.33 -19.08 35.42
CA ASN A 97 49.60 -19.28 36.85
C ASN A 97 49.87 -20.75 37.22
N ILE A 98 49.17 -21.70 36.57
CA ILE A 98 49.43 -23.13 36.75
C ILE A 98 50.81 -23.51 36.18
N LEU A 99 51.19 -22.96 35.01
CA LEU A 99 52.50 -23.18 34.41
C LEU A 99 53.62 -22.62 35.32
N LEU A 100 53.45 -21.41 35.85
CA LEU A 100 54.40 -20.78 36.77
C LEU A 100 54.57 -21.56 38.09
N ASN A 101 53.48 -22.11 38.62
CA ASN A 101 53.54 -22.97 39.81
C ASN A 101 54.18 -24.34 39.52
N SER A 102 54.03 -24.87 38.30
CA SER A 102 54.70 -26.10 37.88
C SER A 102 56.20 -25.91 37.60
N THR A 103 56.66 -24.69 37.28
CA THR A 103 58.08 -24.38 37.12
C THR A 103 58.79 -24.07 38.44
N ASN A 104 58.05 -23.65 39.47
CA ASN A 104 58.58 -23.36 40.81
C ASN A 104 58.62 -24.58 41.75
N THR A 105 58.36 -25.78 41.23
CA THR A 105 58.46 -27.06 41.95
C THR A 105 59.44 -28.01 41.25
N TYR A 106 60.67 -27.52 41.05
CA TYR A 106 61.87 -28.35 40.99
C TYR A 106 62.67 -28.05 42.25
N ASP A 107 62.21 -28.59 43.38
CA ASP A 107 63.02 -29.05 44.50
C ASP A 107 62.04 -29.76 45.46
N ASP A 108 62.26 -31.07 45.61
CA ASP A 108 61.74 -32.01 46.63
C ASP A 108 60.22 -32.20 46.82
N ILE A 109 59.65 -33.27 46.23
CA ILE A 109 58.51 -34.02 46.82
C ILE A 109 58.63 -35.55 46.53
N PRO A 110 58.39 -36.45 47.51
CA PRO A 110 58.45 -37.90 47.35
C PRO A 110 57.24 -38.49 46.60
N SER A 111 57.45 -39.67 46.02
CA SER A 111 56.47 -40.52 45.35
C SER A 111 55.34 -41.01 46.27
N ASN A 112 54.19 -40.32 46.27
CA ASN A 112 52.85 -40.93 46.31
C ASN A 112 51.74 -39.87 46.38
N GLN A 113 51.14 -39.56 45.22
CA GLN A 113 49.72 -39.21 45.03
C GLN A 113 49.55 -38.78 43.56
N GLN A 114 49.30 -39.75 42.67
CA GLN A 114 48.76 -39.46 41.34
C GLN A 114 47.27 -39.12 41.48
N GLU A 115 46.96 -37.87 41.84
CA GLU A 115 45.65 -37.31 41.55
C GLU A 115 45.56 -36.94 40.06
N ASN A 116 44.53 -37.48 39.42
CA ASN A 116 44.25 -37.43 38.00
C ASN A 116 43.99 -35.97 37.53
N PRO A 117 44.70 -35.42 36.52
CA PRO A 117 44.57 -34.02 36.06
C PRO A 117 43.18 -33.62 35.57
N ASN A 118 42.29 -34.60 35.38
CA ASN A 118 40.93 -34.42 34.88
C ASN A 118 39.91 -34.02 35.97
N LYS A 119 40.28 -34.00 37.25
CA LYS A 119 39.36 -33.61 38.35
C LYS A 119 39.33 -32.09 38.60
N LEU A 120 40.38 -31.34 38.21
CA LEU A 120 40.46 -29.89 38.41
C LEU A 120 39.73 -29.06 37.33
N LYS A 121 39.26 -29.68 36.24
CA LYS A 121 38.40 -29.02 35.23
C LYS A 121 36.92 -28.98 35.62
N ARG A 122 36.53 -29.55 36.77
CA ARG A 122 35.12 -29.83 37.12
C ARG A 122 34.47 -28.88 38.14
N SER A 123 35.10 -27.78 38.58
CA SER A 123 34.47 -26.84 39.53
C SER A 123 34.35 -25.36 39.09
N SER A 124 34.71 -24.99 37.85
CA SER A 124 34.79 -23.58 37.44
C SER A 124 33.67 -23.08 36.51
N SER A 125 32.46 -23.63 36.58
CA SER A 125 31.39 -23.27 35.62
C SER A 125 30.41 -22.19 36.09
N HIS A 126 30.55 -21.55 37.26
CA HIS A 126 29.58 -20.51 37.65
C HIS A 126 30.07 -19.28 38.41
N ASP A 127 31.30 -19.21 38.92
CA ASP A 127 31.73 -18.04 39.70
C ASP A 127 32.83 -17.22 39.01
N LEU A 128 32.47 -16.00 38.63
CA LEU A 128 33.36 -14.91 38.23
C LEU A 128 34.07 -14.33 39.49
N SER A 129 34.66 -15.19 40.33
CA SER A 129 35.09 -14.86 41.70
C SER A 129 36.56 -14.44 41.84
N LEU A 130 37.32 -14.33 40.74
CA LEU A 130 38.75 -13.95 40.79
C LEU A 130 39.01 -12.43 40.63
N PHE A 131 38.05 -11.67 40.10
CA PHE A 131 38.17 -10.22 39.96
C PHE A 131 37.63 -9.54 41.22
N LYS A 132 38.52 -9.07 42.10
CA LYS A 132 38.14 -8.38 43.35
C LYS A 132 37.61 -6.96 43.12
N HIS A 133 37.88 -6.33 41.97
CA HIS A 133 37.43 -4.97 41.67
C HIS A 133 36.83 -4.80 40.26
N PRO A 134 35.60 -4.27 40.12
CA PRO A 134 34.96 -4.02 38.82
C PRO A 134 35.70 -2.99 37.95
N GLU A 135 36.53 -2.14 38.56
CA GLU A 135 37.40 -1.17 37.89
C GLU A 135 38.53 -1.82 37.07
N GLU A 136 39.05 -2.97 37.51
CA GLU A 136 40.12 -3.68 36.79
C GLU A 136 39.57 -4.39 35.55
N ILE A 137 38.42 -5.06 35.68
CA ILE A 137 37.71 -5.67 34.55
C ILE A 137 37.43 -4.63 33.47
N ARG A 138 37.00 -3.44 33.88
CA ARG A 138 36.70 -2.33 32.99
C ARG A 138 37.93 -1.83 32.24
N LYS A 139 39.07 -1.66 32.92
CA LYS A 139 40.34 -1.24 32.28
C LYS A 139 40.83 -2.26 31.25
N VAL A 140 40.71 -3.56 31.52
CA VAL A 140 41.13 -4.61 30.59
C VAL A 140 40.22 -4.66 29.35
N LEU A 141 38.90 -4.56 29.53
CA LEU A 141 37.92 -4.49 28.43
C LEU A 141 38.09 -3.26 27.53
N LEU A 142 38.59 -2.15 28.10
CA LEU A 142 38.84 -0.90 27.38
C LEU A 142 40.18 -0.89 26.63
N SER A 143 40.97 -1.97 26.69
CA SER A 143 42.19 -2.08 25.88
C SER A 143 41.85 -2.13 24.38
N GLU A 144 42.69 -1.50 23.55
CA GLU A 144 42.42 -1.41 22.11
C GLU A 144 42.37 -2.81 21.45
N GLU A 145 43.25 -3.72 21.85
CA GLU A 145 43.28 -5.10 21.36
C GLU A 145 41.99 -5.86 21.67
N ALA A 146 41.50 -5.77 22.92
CA ALA A 146 40.26 -6.42 23.32
C ALA A 146 39.07 -5.86 22.53
N LEU A 147 38.99 -4.53 22.40
CA LEU A 147 37.88 -3.89 21.71
C LEU A 147 37.84 -4.23 20.22
N ILE A 148 39.00 -4.34 19.57
CA ILE A 148 39.12 -4.76 18.16
C ILE A 148 38.68 -6.22 17.99
N GLU A 149 39.16 -7.15 18.85
CA GLU A 149 38.77 -8.57 18.77
C GLU A 149 37.26 -8.75 19.00
N ILE A 150 36.71 -8.12 20.05
CA ILE A 150 35.29 -8.17 20.40
C ILE A 150 34.43 -7.58 19.28
N MET A 151 34.81 -6.43 18.72
CA MET A 151 34.07 -5.81 17.60
C MET A 151 34.15 -6.64 16.33
N SER A 152 35.32 -7.20 16.00
CA SER A 152 35.48 -8.05 14.82
C SER A 152 34.57 -9.27 14.89
N ASN A 153 34.54 -9.96 16.04
CA ASN A 153 33.68 -11.12 16.24
C ASN A 153 32.19 -10.74 16.27
N THR A 154 31.85 -9.62 16.92
CA THR A 154 30.47 -9.12 16.96
C THR A 154 29.96 -8.81 15.55
N LEU A 155 30.70 -8.04 14.75
CA LEU A 155 30.30 -7.68 13.39
C LEU A 155 30.25 -8.89 12.45
N LYS A 156 31.18 -9.84 12.59
CA LYS A 156 31.20 -11.07 11.78
C LYS A 156 29.93 -11.89 11.94
N HIS A 157 29.40 -11.98 13.15
CA HIS A 157 28.20 -12.77 13.44
C HIS A 157 26.91 -11.95 13.36
N ALA A 158 26.85 -10.82 14.07
CA ALA A 158 25.66 -9.99 14.14
C ALA A 158 25.43 -9.21 12.84
N GLY A 159 26.48 -8.69 12.22
CA GLY A 159 26.40 -7.91 10.97
C GLY A 159 25.89 -8.73 9.79
N SER A 160 26.31 -10.00 9.66
CA SER A 160 25.76 -10.89 8.63
C SER A 160 24.28 -11.18 8.85
N SER A 161 23.84 -11.29 10.09
CA SER A 161 22.43 -11.52 10.42
C SER A 161 21.58 -10.29 10.09
N MET A 162 22.03 -9.10 10.49
CA MET A 162 21.33 -7.82 10.25
C MET A 162 21.24 -7.47 8.77
N PHE A 163 22.29 -7.74 8.00
CA PHE A 163 22.26 -7.53 6.56
C PHE A 163 21.15 -8.35 5.91
N VAL A 164 21.00 -9.60 6.36
CA VAL A 164 20.03 -10.53 5.81
C VAL A 164 18.62 -10.10 6.13
N THR A 165 18.31 -9.79 7.38
CA THR A 165 16.97 -9.34 7.82
C THR A 165 16.55 -8.07 7.09
N SER A 166 17.43 -7.07 7.05
CA SER A 166 17.19 -5.82 6.32
C SER A 166 17.02 -6.05 4.81
N PHE A 167 17.83 -6.93 4.20
CA PHE A 167 17.72 -7.27 2.78
C PHE A 167 16.42 -8.02 2.46
N THR A 168 16.02 -9.01 3.27
CA THR A 168 14.76 -9.76 3.07
C THR A 168 13.55 -8.87 3.22
N THR A 169 13.57 -7.99 4.22
CA THR A 169 12.49 -7.03 4.46
C THR A 169 12.38 -6.03 3.31
N SER A 170 13.49 -5.45 2.85
CA SER A 170 13.50 -4.58 1.66
C SER A 170 13.04 -5.29 0.39
N ALA A 171 13.54 -6.50 0.14
CA ALA A 171 13.17 -7.29 -1.02
C ALA A 171 11.68 -7.61 -1.04
N ALA A 172 11.07 -7.94 0.11
CA ALA A 172 9.63 -8.15 0.22
C ALA A 172 8.84 -6.91 -0.21
N PHE A 173 9.23 -5.71 0.23
CA PHE A 173 8.60 -4.46 -0.23
C PHE A 173 8.80 -4.21 -1.72
N LEU A 174 9.98 -4.50 -2.26
CA LEU A 174 10.27 -4.30 -3.70
C LEU A 174 9.51 -5.27 -4.61
N THR A 175 9.13 -6.46 -4.13
CA THR A 175 8.29 -7.40 -4.91
C THR A 175 6.90 -6.84 -5.25
N ASN A 176 6.46 -5.78 -4.56
CA ASN A 176 5.22 -5.07 -4.88
C ASN A 176 5.27 -4.35 -6.24
N ILE A 177 6.45 -4.14 -6.83
CA ILE A 177 6.60 -3.61 -8.20
C ILE A 177 5.91 -4.54 -9.23
N LEU A 178 5.80 -5.84 -8.92
CA LEU A 178 5.14 -6.82 -9.79
C LEU A 178 3.61 -6.64 -9.85
N THR A 179 3.03 -5.86 -8.94
CA THR A 179 1.60 -5.53 -9.01
C THR A 179 1.37 -4.42 -10.04
N ASN A 180 0.32 -4.52 -10.86
CA ASN A 180 -0.01 -3.49 -11.85
C ASN A 180 -0.75 -2.26 -11.26
N ILE A 181 -0.60 -2.00 -9.96
CA ILE A 181 -1.28 -0.90 -9.27
C ILE A 181 -0.22 0.10 -8.80
N SER A 182 -0.17 1.27 -9.43
CA SER A 182 0.88 2.28 -9.21
C SER A 182 1.05 2.66 -7.72
N PHE A 183 -0.05 2.77 -6.96
CA PHE A 183 0.02 3.08 -5.52
C PHE A 183 0.79 2.02 -4.71
N ILE A 184 0.64 0.74 -5.06
CA ILE A 184 1.29 -0.39 -4.39
C ILE A 184 2.78 -0.43 -4.77
N GLN A 185 3.08 -0.23 -6.07
CA GLN A 185 4.46 -0.20 -6.57
C GLN A 185 5.27 0.93 -5.94
N VAL A 186 4.71 2.15 -5.95
CA VAL A 186 5.33 3.36 -5.39
C VAL A 186 5.61 3.20 -3.89
N PHE A 187 4.64 2.67 -3.14
CA PHE A 187 4.82 2.39 -1.72
C PHE A 187 5.95 1.37 -1.48
N GLY A 188 5.97 0.27 -2.24
CA GLY A 188 7.01 -0.75 -2.16
C GLY A 188 8.41 -0.22 -2.45
N ILE A 189 8.56 0.58 -3.51
CA ILE A 189 9.83 1.23 -3.88
C ILE A 189 10.30 2.15 -2.74
N PHE A 190 9.41 2.99 -2.23
CA PHE A 190 9.78 3.96 -1.19
C PHE A 190 10.22 3.27 0.10
N VAL A 191 9.42 2.35 0.64
CA VAL A 191 9.73 1.66 1.89
C VAL A 191 10.94 0.75 1.75
N GLY A 192 11.04 -0.02 0.66
CA GLY A 192 12.16 -0.91 0.40
C GLY A 192 13.50 -0.16 0.36
N THR A 193 13.53 1.02 -0.28
CA THR A 193 14.72 1.87 -0.32
C THR A 193 15.04 2.47 1.05
N CYS A 194 14.03 2.91 1.82
CA CYS A 194 14.25 3.42 3.18
C CYS A 194 14.84 2.35 4.11
N VAL A 195 14.39 1.10 4.03
CA VAL A 195 14.92 -0.01 4.84
C VAL A 195 16.41 -0.26 4.54
N LEU A 196 16.82 -0.28 3.26
CA LEU A 196 18.23 -0.45 2.89
C LEU A 196 19.11 0.71 3.33
N ILE A 197 18.61 1.95 3.19
CA ILE A 197 19.35 3.13 3.66
C ILE A 197 19.44 3.12 5.19
N TYR A 198 18.36 2.71 5.88
CA TYR A 198 18.37 2.57 7.33
C TYR A 198 19.42 1.57 7.77
N PHE A 199 19.51 0.40 7.13
CA PHE A 199 20.56 -0.57 7.40
C PHE A 199 21.96 0.03 7.22
N ALA A 200 22.22 0.73 6.10
CA ALA A 200 23.53 1.32 5.84
C ALA A 200 23.93 2.38 6.90
N ILE A 201 22.99 3.23 7.30
CA ILE A 201 23.19 4.25 8.35
C ILE A 201 23.43 3.56 9.70
N THR A 202 22.57 2.63 10.08
CA THR A 202 22.63 1.97 11.38
C THR A 202 23.87 1.10 11.50
N PHE A 203 24.22 0.32 10.48
CA PHE A 203 25.41 -0.55 10.48
C PHE A 203 26.71 0.23 10.66
N THR A 204 26.83 1.39 10.02
CA THR A 204 28.03 2.25 10.16
C THR A 204 28.04 3.01 11.49
N ALA A 205 26.89 3.55 11.92
CA ALA A 205 26.78 4.32 13.15
C ALA A 205 26.92 3.46 14.42
N ILE A 206 26.37 2.24 14.43
CA ILE A 206 26.28 1.41 15.64
C ILE A 206 27.66 0.94 16.12
N ALA A 207 28.55 0.56 15.20
CA ALA A 207 29.90 0.11 15.54
C ALA A 207 30.73 1.26 16.13
N ALA A 208 30.69 2.42 15.48
CA ALA A 208 31.37 3.63 15.98
C ALA A 208 30.80 4.05 17.35
N PHE A 209 29.47 4.04 17.49
CA PHE A 209 28.81 4.41 18.72
C PHE A 209 29.15 3.45 19.87
N ALA A 210 29.16 2.14 19.65
CA ALA A 210 29.48 1.17 20.71
C ALA A 210 30.89 1.39 21.29
N VAL A 211 31.87 1.66 20.44
CA VAL A 211 33.25 2.00 20.85
C VAL A 211 33.30 3.32 21.62
N ILE A 212 32.66 4.36 21.10
CA ILE A 212 32.63 5.69 21.75
C ILE A 212 31.89 5.62 23.09
N TYR A 213 30.81 4.85 23.16
CA TYR A 213 29.99 4.69 24.36
C TYR A 213 30.80 4.08 25.51
N GLU A 214 31.56 3.02 25.24
CA GLU A 214 32.43 2.38 26.24
C GLU A 214 33.61 3.31 26.62
N LYS A 215 34.26 3.96 25.65
CA LYS A 215 35.47 4.78 25.87
C LYS A 215 35.20 6.13 26.55
N HIS A 216 34.14 6.83 26.14
CA HIS A 216 33.93 8.23 26.51
C HIS A 216 32.70 8.47 27.39
N ILE A 217 31.57 7.80 27.15
CA ILE A 217 30.31 8.17 27.84
C ILE A 217 30.32 7.78 29.32
N GLN A 218 30.92 6.65 29.70
CA GLN A 218 31.03 6.31 31.13
C GLN A 218 31.95 7.29 31.90
N ASN A 219 33.01 7.80 31.25
CA ASN A 219 33.93 8.79 31.84
C ASN A 219 33.33 10.21 31.86
N ILE A 220 32.54 10.57 30.85
CA ILE A 220 31.81 11.84 30.80
C ILE A 220 30.68 11.84 31.83
N ILE A 221 29.95 10.73 32.00
CA ILE A 221 28.94 10.62 33.06
C ILE A 221 29.61 10.78 34.44
N SER A 222 30.72 10.11 34.72
CA SER A 222 31.44 10.29 36.00
C SER A 222 31.99 11.71 36.19
N HIS A 223 32.52 12.35 35.15
CA HIS A 223 33.04 13.73 35.23
C HIS A 223 31.94 14.80 35.29
N VAL A 224 30.85 14.67 34.53
CA VAL A 224 29.71 15.58 34.57
C VAL A 224 28.95 15.44 35.89
N LEU A 225 28.83 14.22 36.45
CA LEU A 225 28.37 14.02 37.82
C LEU A 225 29.30 14.65 38.87
N SER A 226 30.61 14.63 38.63
CA SER A 226 31.60 15.25 39.52
C SER A 226 31.62 16.78 39.44
N MET A 227 31.26 17.36 38.30
CA MET A 227 31.42 18.79 38.02
C MET A 227 30.10 19.58 38.14
N CYS A 228 28.94 18.93 37.98
CA CYS A 228 27.62 19.53 38.11
C CYS A 228 26.93 19.06 39.40
N CYS A 229 27.36 19.61 40.54
CA CYS A 229 26.74 19.46 41.87
C CYS A 229 26.48 18.00 42.31
N THR A 230 27.38 17.44 43.12
CA THR A 230 27.18 16.21 43.90
C THR A 230 25.83 16.18 44.63
N ASN A 231 25.30 17.34 45.05
CA ASN A 231 24.00 17.44 45.70
C ASN A 231 22.79 17.41 44.75
N PHE A 232 22.86 17.92 43.51
CA PHE A 232 21.72 17.91 42.57
C PHE A 232 21.55 16.54 41.94
N VAL A 233 22.64 15.88 41.56
CA VAL A 233 22.58 14.51 41.04
C VAL A 233 22.29 13.51 42.17
N ASN A 234 22.82 13.69 43.39
CA ASN A 234 22.32 12.89 44.51
C ASN A 234 20.82 13.12 44.75
N LYS A 235 20.27 14.31 44.54
CA LYS A 235 18.81 14.56 44.68
C LYS A 235 18.00 14.02 43.51
N ALA A 236 18.54 14.00 42.29
CA ALA A 236 17.91 13.47 41.08
C ALA A 236 18.02 11.94 40.96
N VAL A 237 19.15 11.35 41.33
CA VAL A 237 19.37 9.89 41.44
C VAL A 237 18.69 9.35 42.70
N ASN A 238 18.64 10.11 43.80
CA ASN A 238 17.81 9.77 44.96
C ASN A 238 16.35 10.22 44.83
N SER A 239 15.95 10.83 43.72
CA SER A 239 14.54 11.13 43.50
C SER A 239 13.77 9.82 43.40
N ALA A 240 12.57 9.79 44.00
CA ALA A 240 11.67 8.63 43.92
C ALA A 240 11.55 8.04 42.50
N PRO A 241 11.42 8.83 41.40
CA PRO A 241 11.32 8.28 40.05
C PRO A 241 12.60 7.61 39.54
N ALA A 242 13.81 8.10 39.87
CA ALA A 242 15.06 7.46 39.44
C ALA A 242 15.31 6.13 40.17
N LYS A 243 15.05 6.07 41.48
CA LYS A 243 15.12 4.81 42.25
C LYS A 243 14.06 3.81 41.76
N LEU A 244 12.84 4.28 41.47
CA LEU A 244 11.76 3.47 40.94
C LEU A 244 12.13 2.92 39.55
N TYR A 245 12.69 3.74 38.66
CA TYR A 245 13.17 3.30 37.35
C TYR A 245 14.28 2.25 37.45
N HIS A 246 15.29 2.47 38.30
CA HIS A 246 16.37 1.49 38.47
C HIS A 246 15.87 0.15 39.03
N ARG A 247 14.93 0.17 40.00
CA ARG A 247 14.27 -1.03 40.53
C ARG A 247 13.41 -1.73 39.48
N PHE A 248 12.62 -0.97 38.73
CA PHE A 248 11.76 -1.52 37.68
C PHE A 248 12.59 -2.15 36.56
N SER A 249 13.61 -1.43 36.08
CA SER A 249 14.54 -1.93 35.06
C SER A 249 15.32 -3.16 35.53
N SER A 250 15.74 -3.23 36.80
CA SER A 250 16.39 -4.44 37.32
C SER A 250 15.40 -5.61 37.40
N ALA A 251 14.17 -5.38 37.90
CA ALA A 251 13.13 -6.40 37.93
C ALA A 251 12.78 -6.95 36.54
N CYS A 252 12.67 -6.08 35.53
CA CYS A 252 12.45 -6.49 34.14
C CYS A 252 13.59 -7.35 33.60
N ARG A 253 14.85 -7.01 33.94
CA ARG A 253 16.03 -7.78 33.55
C ARG A 253 16.04 -9.17 34.20
N ASP A 254 15.79 -9.24 35.50
CA ASP A 254 15.78 -10.50 36.24
C ASP A 254 14.66 -11.40 35.73
N PHE A 255 13.47 -10.83 35.50
CA PHE A 255 12.35 -11.51 34.87
C PHE A 255 12.67 -12.03 33.47
N ARG A 256 13.29 -11.21 32.61
CA ARG A 256 13.74 -11.60 31.27
C ARG A 256 14.73 -12.76 31.33
N ASN A 257 15.77 -12.63 32.16
CA ASN A 257 16.80 -13.65 32.31
C ASN A 257 16.21 -14.96 32.84
N TYR A 258 15.22 -14.89 33.74
CA TYR A 258 14.49 -16.06 34.22
C TYR A 258 13.64 -16.71 33.11
N ILE A 259 12.90 -15.91 32.33
CA ILE A 259 12.06 -16.39 31.22
C ILE A 259 12.91 -17.10 30.17
N PHE A 260 13.91 -16.43 29.61
CA PHE A 260 14.70 -16.98 28.49
C PHE A 260 15.77 -17.96 28.97
N GLY A 261 16.27 -17.80 30.20
CA GLY A 261 17.28 -18.67 30.79
C GLY A 261 16.74 -20.04 31.23
N HIS A 262 15.52 -20.07 31.75
CA HIS A 262 14.98 -21.25 32.42
C HIS A 262 13.60 -21.66 31.89
N PHE A 263 12.62 -20.74 31.90
CA PHE A 263 11.22 -21.08 31.60
C PHE A 263 10.98 -21.49 30.14
N MET A 264 11.46 -20.70 29.17
CA MET A 264 11.27 -20.93 27.73
C MET A 264 11.92 -22.23 27.26
N PRO A 265 13.21 -22.52 27.56
CA PRO A 265 13.81 -23.80 27.19
C PRO A 265 13.08 -25.00 27.81
N LEU A 266 12.60 -24.89 29.05
CA LEU A 266 11.85 -25.98 29.70
C LEU A 266 10.53 -26.29 28.99
N ILE A 267 9.76 -25.27 28.64
CA ILE A 267 8.51 -25.42 27.90
C ILE A 267 8.78 -26.08 26.56
N ILE A 268 9.73 -25.54 25.79
CA ILE A 268 10.03 -26.00 24.43
C ILE A 268 10.54 -27.44 24.44
N ILE A 269 11.45 -27.79 25.36
CA ILE A 269 12.04 -29.14 25.40
C ILE A 269 11.03 -30.17 25.93
N LYS A 270 10.27 -29.87 27.00
CA LYS A 270 9.32 -30.82 27.59
C LYS A 270 8.04 -30.99 26.76
N LEU A 271 7.50 -29.90 26.21
CA LEU A 271 6.22 -29.91 25.50
C LEU A 271 6.37 -29.96 23.98
N ARG A 272 7.54 -30.32 23.44
CA ARG A 272 7.87 -30.25 22.00
C ARG A 272 6.84 -30.87 21.06
N TYR A 273 6.29 -32.04 21.38
CA TYR A 273 5.31 -32.70 20.50
C TYR A 273 3.94 -32.02 20.58
N VAL A 274 3.55 -31.59 21.78
CA VAL A 274 2.29 -30.88 22.02
C VAL A 274 2.32 -29.51 21.35
N SER A 275 3.42 -28.78 21.44
CA SER A 275 3.57 -27.47 20.81
C SER A 275 3.53 -27.58 19.28
N VAL A 276 4.26 -28.53 18.68
CA VAL A 276 4.22 -28.76 17.23
C VAL A 276 2.81 -29.12 16.78
N LEU A 277 2.11 -30.00 17.49
CA LEU A 277 0.75 -30.40 17.14
C LEU A 277 -0.23 -29.21 17.18
N ILE A 278 -0.22 -28.41 18.25
CA ILE A 278 -1.11 -27.25 18.40
C ILE A 278 -0.86 -26.23 17.29
N PHE A 279 0.40 -25.86 17.04
CA PHE A 279 0.73 -24.85 16.03
C PHE A 279 0.54 -25.37 14.60
N LEU A 280 0.74 -26.68 14.36
CA LEU A 280 0.41 -27.31 13.09
C LEU A 280 -1.10 -27.23 12.82
N LEU A 281 -1.93 -27.56 13.82
CA LEU A 281 -3.39 -27.42 13.71
C LEU A 281 -3.79 -25.96 13.47
N MET A 282 -3.21 -25.00 14.19
CA MET A 282 -3.44 -23.57 13.94
C MET A 282 -3.03 -23.16 12.51
N GLY A 283 -1.89 -23.63 12.02
CA GLY A 283 -1.43 -23.34 10.65
C GLY A 283 -2.37 -23.91 9.58
N ILE A 284 -2.83 -25.15 9.75
CA ILE A 284 -3.80 -25.80 8.85
C ILE A 284 -5.15 -25.07 8.90
N LEU A 285 -5.64 -24.70 10.08
CA LEU A 285 -6.85 -23.90 10.22
C LEU A 285 -6.72 -22.54 9.54
N GLY A 286 -5.55 -21.89 9.65
CA GLY A 286 -5.22 -20.67 8.92
C GLY A 286 -5.29 -20.84 7.40
N LEU A 287 -4.76 -21.94 6.86
CA LEU A 287 -4.83 -22.25 5.43
C LEU A 287 -6.27 -22.51 4.97
N ILE A 288 -7.03 -23.31 5.73
CA ILE A 288 -8.45 -23.59 5.42
C ILE A 288 -9.27 -22.29 5.47
N GLY A 289 -9.05 -21.46 6.49
CA GLY A 289 -9.69 -20.15 6.64
C GLY A 289 -9.27 -19.14 5.59
N SER A 290 -8.07 -19.26 5.01
CA SER A 290 -7.62 -18.36 3.94
C SER A 290 -8.21 -18.76 2.58
N PHE A 291 -8.31 -20.06 2.27
CA PHE A 291 -8.62 -20.56 0.92
C PHE A 291 -10.01 -21.19 0.73
N TYR A 292 -10.57 -21.87 1.73
CA TYR A 292 -11.75 -22.74 1.54
C TYR A 292 -13.05 -22.06 1.98
N TYR A 293 -13.22 -21.68 3.26
CA TYR A 293 -14.38 -20.92 3.76
C TYR A 293 -14.19 -20.49 5.24
N PRO A 294 -14.57 -19.26 5.66
CA PRO A 294 -14.89 -18.10 4.83
C PRO A 294 -13.66 -17.68 4.02
N LYS A 295 -13.78 -17.48 2.71
CA LYS A 295 -12.63 -17.05 1.88
C LYS A 295 -12.43 -15.54 1.99
N LEU A 296 -11.20 -15.07 1.78
CA LEU A 296 -10.92 -13.64 1.66
C LEU A 296 -11.80 -13.03 0.55
N LYS A 297 -12.68 -12.11 0.93
CA LYS A 297 -13.62 -11.49 0.00
C LYS A 297 -12.93 -10.32 -0.68
N VAL A 298 -13.11 -10.20 -1.99
CA VAL A 298 -12.76 -8.96 -2.70
C VAL A 298 -13.84 -7.91 -2.50
N PRO A 299 -13.48 -6.61 -2.52
CA PRO A 299 -14.40 -5.52 -2.26
C PRO A 299 -15.59 -5.58 -3.22
N SER A 300 -16.79 -5.67 -2.68
CA SER A 300 -18.00 -5.87 -3.48
C SER A 300 -18.55 -4.58 -4.07
N THR A 301 -18.11 -3.42 -3.59
CA THR A 301 -18.57 -2.11 -4.05
C THR A 301 -17.41 -1.18 -4.37
N GLN A 302 -17.63 -0.25 -5.30
CA GLN A 302 -16.64 0.79 -5.64
C GLN A 302 -16.44 1.81 -4.51
N LYS A 303 -17.33 1.83 -3.51
CA LYS A 303 -17.23 2.76 -2.38
C LYS A 303 -16.18 2.25 -1.40
N THR A 304 -15.10 3.00 -1.26
CA THR A 304 -14.06 2.74 -0.25
C THR A 304 -14.29 3.64 0.96
N ALA A 305 -14.34 3.03 2.15
CA ALA A 305 -14.38 3.78 3.40
C ALA A 305 -12.99 4.34 3.70
N LEU A 306 -12.89 5.63 3.99
CA LEU A 306 -11.65 6.31 4.36
C LEU A 306 -11.53 6.45 5.88
N PHE A 307 -12.65 6.73 6.53
CA PHE A 307 -12.76 6.88 7.98
C PHE A 307 -13.53 5.72 8.60
N LEU A 308 -13.41 5.58 9.91
CA LEU A 308 -14.23 4.66 10.70
C LEU A 308 -15.72 4.85 10.39
N LYS A 309 -16.49 3.74 10.42
CA LYS A 309 -17.93 3.73 10.11
C LYS A 309 -18.76 4.69 10.99
N ASP A 310 -18.25 5.06 12.16
CA ASP A 310 -18.88 6.02 13.07
C ASP A 310 -18.75 7.48 12.60
N ASN A 311 -17.89 7.75 11.60
CA ASN A 311 -17.69 9.10 11.08
C ASN A 311 -18.95 9.55 10.33
N PRO A 312 -19.47 10.78 10.59
CA PRO A 312 -20.66 11.30 9.92
C PRO A 312 -20.59 11.24 8.38
N MET A 313 -19.41 11.44 7.79
CA MET A 313 -19.23 11.37 6.33
C MET A 313 -19.46 9.96 5.79
N GLU A 314 -19.00 8.94 6.52
CA GLU A 314 -19.16 7.53 6.14
C GLU A 314 -20.61 7.06 6.34
N ILE A 315 -21.24 7.48 7.45
CA ILE A 315 -22.67 7.23 7.70
C ILE A 315 -23.51 7.80 6.56
N TYR A 316 -23.21 9.02 6.12
CA TYR A 316 -23.90 9.64 5.00
C TYR A 316 -23.74 8.82 3.71
N GLU A 317 -22.50 8.46 3.34
CA GLU A 317 -22.21 7.80 2.07
C GLU A 317 -22.73 6.34 2.00
N PHE A 318 -22.66 5.60 3.10
CA PHE A 318 -23.04 4.18 3.16
C PHE A 318 -24.49 3.94 3.59
N SER A 319 -25.04 4.73 4.53
CA SER A 319 -26.40 4.51 5.06
C SER A 319 -27.43 5.48 4.46
N MET A 320 -27.18 6.79 4.51
CA MET A 320 -28.21 7.78 4.21
C MET A 320 -28.39 8.05 2.71
N LYS A 321 -27.30 8.05 1.93
CA LYS A 321 -27.32 8.42 0.51
C LYS A 321 -28.18 7.49 -0.34
N SER A 322 -28.23 6.19 -0.04
CA SER A 322 -29.07 5.23 -0.75
C SER A 322 -30.56 5.47 -0.46
N GLN A 323 -30.89 5.70 0.81
CA GLN A 323 -32.25 6.03 1.25
C GLN A 323 -32.73 7.33 0.59
N PHE A 324 -31.93 8.39 0.62
CA PHE A 324 -32.25 9.67 -0.02
C PHE A 324 -32.38 9.58 -1.54
N ASN A 325 -31.49 8.82 -2.20
CA ASN A 325 -31.59 8.58 -3.64
C ASN A 325 -32.82 7.74 -4.02
N GLY A 326 -33.30 6.87 -3.13
CA GLY A 326 -34.55 6.13 -3.30
C GLY A 326 -35.76 7.07 -3.36
N TYR A 327 -35.83 8.05 -2.46
CA TYR A 327 -36.87 9.09 -2.48
C TYR A 327 -36.83 10.00 -3.71
N LEU A 328 -35.65 10.23 -4.29
CA LEU A 328 -35.46 11.09 -5.47
C LEU A 328 -35.67 10.38 -6.82
N LYS A 329 -35.88 9.06 -6.86
CA LYS A 329 -35.79 8.27 -8.10
C LYS A 329 -36.84 7.16 -8.23
N GLU A 330 -38.11 7.52 -8.46
CA GLU A 330 -39.07 6.57 -9.04
C GLU A 330 -38.75 6.25 -10.53
N ASP A 331 -38.01 7.12 -11.22
CA ASP A 331 -37.81 7.05 -12.69
C ASP A 331 -36.48 6.41 -13.18
N LYS A 332 -35.61 5.89 -12.29
CA LYS A 332 -34.22 5.49 -12.66
C LYS A 332 -33.91 3.99 -12.72
N ARG A 333 -34.92 3.13 -12.90
CA ARG A 333 -34.67 1.69 -13.21
C ARG A 333 -33.91 1.50 -14.53
N LEU A 334 -33.85 2.51 -15.41
CA LEU A 334 -33.07 2.47 -16.65
C LEU A 334 -31.55 2.71 -16.48
N PHE A 335 -31.11 3.36 -15.39
CA PHE A 335 -29.70 3.74 -15.15
C PHE A 335 -28.93 2.70 -14.33
N THR A 336 -29.58 1.61 -13.93
CA THR A 336 -28.94 0.56 -13.16
C THR A 336 -28.02 -0.27 -14.05
N TYR A 337 -28.31 -0.46 -15.33
CA TYR A 337 -27.47 -1.31 -16.18
C TYR A 337 -26.33 -0.51 -16.86
N PRO A 338 -25.05 -0.89 -16.65
CA PRO A 338 -23.91 -0.20 -17.24
C PRO A 338 -23.88 -0.38 -18.76
N ALA A 339 -23.52 0.69 -19.48
CA ALA A 339 -23.30 0.63 -20.93
C ALA A 339 -21.93 0.02 -21.23
N ILE A 340 -21.87 -0.78 -22.29
CA ILE A 340 -20.65 -1.29 -22.91
C ILE A 340 -20.41 -0.47 -24.17
N SER A 341 -19.20 0.06 -24.29
CA SER A 341 -18.74 0.88 -25.39
C SER A 341 -17.68 0.14 -26.19
N PHE A 342 -17.96 -0.16 -27.46
CA PHE A 342 -17.03 -0.71 -28.43
C PHE A 342 -16.32 0.44 -29.16
N VAL A 343 -15.00 0.43 -29.15
CA VAL A 343 -14.14 1.50 -29.67
C VAL A 343 -13.40 1.00 -30.90
N PHE A 344 -13.50 1.76 -31.99
CA PHE A 344 -12.82 1.51 -33.26
C PHE A 344 -12.01 2.74 -33.67
N GLY A 345 -10.84 2.54 -34.28
CA GLY A 345 -9.98 3.63 -34.76
C GLY A 345 -8.98 4.18 -33.73
N ILE A 346 -8.93 3.62 -32.51
CA ILE A 346 -7.98 4.00 -31.45
C ILE A 346 -7.34 2.72 -30.90
N ARG A 347 -6.01 2.69 -30.78
CA ARG A 347 -5.29 1.56 -30.14
C ARG A 347 -5.44 1.59 -28.63
N ASP A 348 -5.54 0.42 -28.01
CA ASP A 348 -5.53 0.18 -26.57
C ASP A 348 -4.11 0.12 -26.00
N ILE A 349 -3.32 1.19 -26.21
CA ILE A 349 -1.96 1.30 -25.69
C ILE A 349 -1.92 2.46 -24.69
N ASP A 350 -1.38 2.18 -23.50
CA ASP A 350 -1.04 3.20 -22.50
C ASP A 350 0.47 3.45 -22.55
N ASP A 351 0.88 4.57 -23.14
CA ASP A 351 2.27 5.05 -23.20
C ASP A 351 2.57 6.09 -22.10
N GLY A 352 1.66 6.27 -21.14
CA GLY A 352 1.86 7.13 -19.98
C GLY A 352 2.94 6.61 -19.05
N TYR A 353 3.60 7.51 -18.34
CA TYR A 353 4.57 7.13 -17.32
C TYR A 353 3.87 6.44 -16.14
N ILE A 354 4.16 5.15 -15.92
CA ILE A 354 3.46 4.30 -14.94
C ILE A 354 3.44 4.85 -13.50
N PHE A 355 4.44 5.66 -13.14
CA PHE A 355 4.61 6.26 -11.82
C PHE A 355 4.03 7.69 -11.71
N ASP A 356 3.51 8.26 -12.81
CA ASP A 356 2.74 9.50 -12.82
C ASP A 356 1.28 9.24 -13.22
N MET A 357 0.40 9.21 -12.23
CA MET A 357 -1.05 9.01 -12.40
C MET A 357 -1.74 10.16 -13.14
N ASN A 358 -1.09 11.32 -13.28
CA ASN A 358 -1.62 12.43 -14.08
C ASN A 358 -1.25 12.30 -15.56
N ASP A 359 -0.21 11.53 -15.87
CA ASP A 359 0.19 11.22 -17.23
C ASP A 359 -0.64 10.05 -17.76
N ARG A 360 -1.64 10.36 -18.59
CA ARG A 360 -2.50 9.36 -19.24
C ARG A 360 -2.00 8.94 -20.62
N GLY A 361 -0.76 9.32 -20.97
CA GLY A 361 -0.20 9.05 -22.27
C GLY A 361 -0.89 9.83 -23.39
N ARG A 362 -0.76 9.32 -24.61
CA ARG A 362 -1.27 9.88 -25.85
C ARG A 362 -2.18 8.87 -26.55
N LEU A 363 -3.22 9.39 -27.19
CA LEU A 363 -4.10 8.55 -28.00
C LEU A 363 -3.41 8.14 -29.30
N HIS A 364 -3.20 6.85 -29.47
CA HIS A 364 -2.67 6.27 -30.70
C HIS A 364 -3.81 6.01 -31.70
N LEU A 365 -3.98 6.94 -32.64
CA LEU A 365 -5.00 6.85 -33.67
C LEU A 365 -4.65 5.82 -34.75
N MET A 366 -5.68 5.19 -35.30
CA MET A 366 -5.59 4.31 -36.46
C MET A 366 -6.29 4.94 -37.66
N PRO A 367 -5.81 4.68 -38.89
CA PRO A 367 -6.46 5.19 -40.08
C PRO A 367 -7.86 4.57 -40.22
N LEU A 368 -8.90 5.41 -40.12
CA LEU A 368 -10.29 5.01 -40.26
C LEU A 368 -10.84 5.45 -41.63
N TYR A 369 -11.21 4.47 -42.46
CA TYR A 369 -11.79 4.72 -43.78
C TYR A 369 -13.28 4.36 -43.79
N LEU A 370 -14.14 5.29 -43.35
CA LEU A 370 -15.61 5.12 -43.36
C LEU A 370 -16.20 5.14 -44.77
N ASN A 371 -15.55 5.82 -45.72
CA ASN A 371 -16.03 5.90 -47.11
C ASN A 371 -15.90 4.56 -47.88
N ARG A 372 -15.23 3.55 -47.31
CA ARG A 372 -15.11 2.22 -47.93
C ARG A 372 -16.35 1.40 -47.64
N GLN A 373 -16.98 0.87 -48.69
CA GLN A 373 -18.16 0.00 -48.59
C GLN A 373 -17.92 -1.22 -47.67
N ILE A 374 -16.73 -1.81 -47.71
CA ILE A 374 -16.32 -2.94 -46.85
C ILE A 374 -16.41 -2.55 -45.35
N THR A 375 -16.04 -1.32 -45.00
CA THR A 375 -16.10 -0.82 -43.61
C THR A 375 -17.56 -0.63 -43.16
N LEU A 376 -18.41 -0.08 -44.02
CA LEU A 376 -19.83 0.13 -43.73
C LEU A 376 -20.58 -1.20 -43.61
N GLU A 377 -20.29 -2.15 -44.49
CA GLU A 377 -20.85 -3.51 -44.45
C GLU A 377 -20.43 -4.26 -43.19
N PHE A 378 -19.17 -4.11 -42.77
CA PHE A 378 -18.71 -4.63 -41.48
C PHE A 378 -19.53 -4.10 -40.30
N PHE A 379 -19.74 -2.78 -40.21
CA PHE A 379 -20.53 -2.19 -39.11
C PHE A 379 -21.99 -2.64 -39.15
N LYS A 380 -22.59 -2.76 -40.35
CA LYS A 380 -23.94 -3.32 -40.52
C LYS A 380 -24.03 -4.73 -39.93
N ASN A 381 -23.11 -5.60 -40.32
CA ASN A 381 -23.06 -6.98 -39.87
C ASN A 381 -22.74 -7.07 -38.36
N PHE A 382 -21.88 -6.20 -37.85
CA PHE A 382 -21.54 -6.15 -36.43
C PHE A 382 -22.73 -5.74 -35.55
N ILE A 383 -23.52 -4.75 -35.97
CA ILE A 383 -24.73 -4.32 -35.25
C ILE A 383 -25.79 -5.42 -35.27
N LYS A 384 -25.97 -6.09 -36.42
CA LYS A 384 -26.82 -7.30 -36.50
C LYS A 384 -26.32 -8.39 -35.55
N HIS A 385 -25.01 -8.59 -35.47
CA HIS A 385 -24.39 -9.55 -34.57
C HIS A 385 -24.62 -9.20 -33.09
N LEU A 386 -24.51 -7.91 -32.70
CA LEU A 386 -24.85 -7.44 -31.35
C LEU A 386 -26.30 -7.76 -30.98
N GLY A 387 -27.23 -7.60 -31.92
CA GLY A 387 -28.65 -7.92 -31.73
C GLY A 387 -28.96 -9.40 -31.48
N THR A 388 -28.04 -10.32 -31.82
CA THR A 388 -28.28 -11.77 -31.66
C THR A 388 -28.26 -12.24 -30.19
N ARG A 389 -27.52 -11.55 -29.31
CA ARG A 389 -27.26 -11.97 -27.93
C ARG A 389 -27.98 -11.10 -26.91
N LYS A 390 -29.29 -11.33 -26.78
CA LYS A 390 -30.17 -10.67 -25.78
C LYS A 390 -29.83 -11.03 -24.33
N ASP A 391 -29.04 -12.08 -24.11
CA ASP A 391 -28.52 -12.49 -22.80
C ASP A 391 -27.36 -11.59 -22.32
N LEU A 392 -26.66 -10.92 -23.25
CA LEU A 392 -25.54 -10.03 -22.95
C LEU A 392 -25.96 -8.56 -22.99
N PHE A 393 -26.81 -8.20 -23.95
CA PHE A 393 -27.18 -6.82 -24.22
C PHE A 393 -28.70 -6.61 -24.12
N LEU A 394 -29.10 -5.50 -23.51
CA LEU A 394 -30.50 -5.08 -23.44
C LEU A 394 -30.95 -4.58 -24.82
N SER A 395 -31.54 -5.49 -25.59
CA SER A 395 -32.15 -5.22 -26.90
C SER A 395 -33.64 -4.95 -26.72
N ASN A 396 -34.00 -3.67 -26.58
CA ASN A 396 -35.40 -3.21 -26.60
C ASN A 396 -35.76 -2.39 -27.85
N TYR A 397 -34.84 -2.24 -28.81
CA TYR A 397 -35.00 -1.27 -29.91
C TYR A 397 -34.50 -1.82 -31.24
N ASP A 398 -35.06 -1.28 -32.31
CA ASP A 398 -34.80 -1.63 -33.70
C ASP A 398 -33.42 -1.10 -34.13
N LEU A 399 -32.38 -1.87 -33.81
CA LEU A 399 -30.97 -1.57 -34.14
C LEU A 399 -30.75 -1.31 -35.65
N GLU A 400 -31.69 -1.75 -36.48
CA GLU A 400 -31.67 -1.59 -37.94
C GLU A 400 -32.09 -0.18 -38.39
N GLU A 401 -33.03 0.49 -37.69
CA GLU A 401 -33.39 1.89 -37.94
C GLU A 401 -32.25 2.86 -37.54
N ASP A 402 -31.59 2.60 -36.41
CA ASP A 402 -30.44 3.40 -35.94
C ASP A 402 -29.24 3.30 -36.90
N PHE A 403 -29.05 2.13 -37.54
CA PHE A 403 -28.01 1.93 -38.55
C PHE A 403 -28.34 2.60 -39.90
N LYS A 404 -29.62 2.64 -40.29
CA LYS A 404 -30.05 3.33 -41.51
C LYS A 404 -29.71 4.82 -41.48
N LEU A 405 -29.94 5.46 -40.33
CA LEU A 405 -29.54 6.85 -40.07
C LEU A 405 -28.01 7.05 -40.15
N PHE A 406 -27.22 6.09 -39.64
CA PHE A 406 -25.75 6.12 -39.75
C PHE A 406 -25.28 5.97 -41.20
N TYR A 407 -25.86 5.03 -41.95
CA TYR A 407 -25.52 4.78 -43.34
C TYR A 407 -25.74 6.04 -44.18
N GLU A 408 -26.89 6.70 -44.02
CA GLU A 408 -27.22 7.96 -44.69
C GLU A 408 -26.22 9.08 -44.33
N LEU A 409 -25.83 9.23 -43.06
CA LEU A 409 -24.86 10.23 -42.60
C LEU A 409 -23.42 9.95 -43.04
N ALA A 410 -23.02 8.68 -43.18
CA ALA A 410 -21.67 8.27 -43.55
C ALA A 410 -21.43 8.30 -45.08
N THR A 411 -22.48 8.19 -45.88
CA THR A 411 -22.40 8.24 -47.35
C THR A 411 -22.46 9.65 -47.93
N ASP A 412 -22.88 10.65 -47.15
CA ASP A 412 -23.16 12.00 -47.63
C ASP A 412 -21.97 12.96 -47.39
N ASP A 413 -21.00 12.96 -48.32
CA ASP A 413 -19.75 13.75 -48.23
C ASP A 413 -20.02 15.27 -48.03
N ILE A 414 -21.15 15.78 -48.54
CA ILE A 414 -21.55 17.20 -48.45
C ILE A 414 -22.02 17.55 -47.04
N LEU A 415 -22.76 16.67 -46.36
CA LEU A 415 -23.30 16.92 -45.03
C LEU A 415 -22.20 16.84 -43.97
N VAL A 416 -21.29 15.87 -44.12
CA VAL A 416 -20.08 15.73 -43.30
C VAL A 416 -19.23 16.99 -43.44
N ALA A 417 -18.90 17.42 -44.66
CA ALA A 417 -18.14 18.65 -44.92
C ALA A 417 -18.80 19.92 -44.35
N LYS A 418 -20.14 20.03 -44.36
CA LYS A 418 -20.89 21.19 -43.85
C LYS A 418 -20.89 21.27 -42.32
N VAL A 419 -21.13 20.14 -41.64
CA VAL A 419 -21.05 20.01 -40.16
C VAL A 419 -19.64 20.33 -39.65
N ILE A 420 -18.65 19.98 -40.45
CA ILE A 420 -17.23 20.25 -40.20
C ILE A 420 -16.87 21.72 -40.39
N ASN A 421 -17.31 22.34 -41.49
CA ASN A 421 -17.00 23.74 -41.81
C ASN A 421 -17.58 24.70 -40.76
N ASP A 422 -18.76 24.38 -40.21
CA ASP A 422 -19.37 25.16 -39.13
C ASP A 422 -18.59 25.06 -37.80
N ARG A 423 -17.91 23.93 -37.52
CA ARG A 423 -17.03 23.81 -36.35
C ARG A 423 -15.71 24.59 -36.48
N ILE A 424 -15.17 24.73 -37.69
CA ILE A 424 -13.91 25.47 -37.93
C ILE A 424 -14.11 26.98 -37.74
N LYS A 425 -15.23 27.53 -38.22
CA LYS A 425 -15.64 28.93 -37.97
C LYS A 425 -15.78 29.24 -36.47
N LEU A 426 -16.22 28.27 -35.66
CA LEU A 426 -16.37 28.42 -34.21
C LEU A 426 -15.05 28.45 -33.42
N ASN A 427 -14.00 27.75 -33.89
CA ASN A 427 -12.70 27.72 -33.19
C ASN A 427 -11.84 28.96 -33.47
N VAL A 428 -11.91 29.54 -34.66
CA VAL A 428 -11.24 30.82 -34.99
C VAL A 428 -11.87 31.99 -34.20
N SER A 429 -13.17 31.88 -33.89
CA SER A 429 -13.93 32.83 -33.05
C SER A 429 -13.51 32.77 -31.56
N LYS A 430 -13.15 31.60 -31.01
CA LYS A 430 -12.75 31.46 -29.59
C LYS A 430 -11.45 32.19 -29.22
N THR A 431 -10.43 32.17 -30.09
CA THR A 431 -9.15 32.85 -29.86
C THR A 431 -9.26 34.38 -29.99
N SER A 432 -10.17 34.86 -30.85
CA SER A 432 -10.47 36.29 -31.01
C SER A 432 -11.39 36.81 -29.89
N HIS A 433 -12.33 36.00 -29.37
CA HIS A 433 -13.15 36.34 -28.21
C HIS A 433 -12.38 36.52 -26.90
N LEU A 434 -11.31 35.74 -26.65
CA LEU A 434 -10.49 35.88 -25.44
C LEU A 434 -9.69 37.19 -25.41
N ASN A 435 -9.20 37.65 -26.57
CA ASN A 435 -8.54 38.96 -26.71
C ASN A 435 -9.56 40.12 -26.63
N MET A 436 -10.76 39.92 -27.19
CA MET A 436 -11.86 40.88 -27.10
C MET A 436 -12.43 40.99 -25.68
N ILE A 437 -12.51 39.91 -24.89
CA ILE A 437 -12.93 39.92 -23.48
C ILE A 437 -11.87 40.62 -22.59
N LYS A 438 -10.58 40.45 -22.88
CA LYS A 438 -9.51 41.24 -22.23
C LYS A 438 -9.60 42.72 -22.57
N TYR A 439 -9.95 43.07 -23.82
CA TYR A 439 -10.13 44.45 -24.27
C TYR A 439 -11.40 45.10 -23.67
N ILE A 440 -12.52 44.36 -23.60
CA ILE A 440 -13.80 44.80 -23.01
C ILE A 440 -13.68 44.96 -21.49
N ARG A 441 -12.95 44.09 -20.78
CA ARG A 441 -12.68 44.27 -19.34
C ARG A 441 -11.83 45.51 -19.05
N LYS A 442 -10.90 45.86 -19.96
CA LYS A 442 -10.08 47.07 -19.82
C LYS A 442 -10.91 48.34 -20.05
N ILE A 443 -11.83 48.33 -21.02
CA ILE A 443 -12.75 49.44 -21.33
C ILE A 443 -13.81 49.63 -20.22
N ASN A 444 -14.38 48.54 -19.68
CA ASN A 444 -15.37 48.64 -18.60
C ASN A 444 -14.78 49.21 -17.31
N LYS A 445 -13.49 48.99 -17.04
CA LYS A 445 -12.85 49.54 -15.84
C LYS A 445 -12.61 51.05 -15.96
N THR A 446 -12.06 51.51 -17.08
CA THR A 446 -11.87 52.96 -17.33
C THR A 446 -13.18 53.73 -17.49
N PHE A 447 -14.23 53.10 -18.04
CA PHE A 447 -15.54 53.73 -18.17
C PHE A 447 -16.23 53.90 -16.81
N ILE A 448 -16.14 52.90 -15.92
CA ILE A 448 -16.69 52.98 -14.56
C ILE A 448 -15.91 53.99 -13.72
N ASP A 449 -14.58 54.02 -13.83
CA ASP A 449 -13.75 54.98 -13.07
C ASP A 449 -14.00 56.43 -13.49
N ASN A 450 -14.21 56.70 -14.78
CA ASN A 450 -14.58 58.04 -15.29
C ASN A 450 -16.02 58.44 -14.90
N LEU A 451 -16.96 57.50 -14.92
CA LEU A 451 -18.35 57.76 -14.53
C LEU A 451 -18.46 58.06 -13.03
N ILE A 452 -17.69 57.38 -12.19
CA ILE A 452 -17.61 57.65 -10.74
C ILE A 452 -16.95 59.01 -10.51
N SER A 453 -15.88 59.35 -11.23
CA SER A 453 -15.20 60.65 -11.13
C SER A 453 -16.11 61.83 -11.50
N ASP A 454 -16.87 61.73 -12.59
CA ASP A 454 -17.79 62.80 -13.02
C ASP A 454 -19.01 62.92 -12.08
N THR A 455 -19.51 61.80 -11.56
CA THR A 455 -20.65 61.82 -10.63
C THR A 455 -20.26 62.42 -9.27
N VAL A 456 -19.06 62.10 -8.77
CA VAL A 456 -18.51 62.68 -7.52
C VAL A 456 -18.21 64.18 -7.70
N ARG A 457 -17.71 64.60 -8.87
CA ARG A 457 -17.45 66.02 -9.18
C ARG A 457 -18.74 66.84 -9.28
N THR A 458 -19.81 66.25 -9.81
CA THR A 458 -21.13 66.89 -9.93
C THR A 458 -21.88 66.96 -8.60
N LEU A 459 -21.65 65.99 -7.70
CA LEU A 459 -22.18 65.99 -6.33
C LEU A 459 -21.47 67.01 -5.44
N ASN A 460 -20.14 67.09 -5.49
CA ASN A 460 -19.39 68.08 -4.70
C ASN A 460 -19.70 69.53 -5.10
N TYR A 461 -19.92 69.80 -6.39
CA TYR A 461 -20.31 71.15 -6.88
C TYR A 461 -21.72 71.59 -6.41
N LYS A 462 -22.61 70.63 -6.11
CA LYS A 462 -23.97 70.91 -5.60
C LYS A 462 -24.05 70.96 -4.08
N ILE A 463 -23.15 70.29 -3.37
CA ILE A 463 -23.08 70.31 -1.90
C ILE A 463 -22.49 71.64 -1.38
N GLU A 464 -21.66 72.33 -2.16
CA GLU A 464 -21.11 73.64 -1.78
C GLU A 464 -22.10 74.82 -1.85
N ASN A 465 -23.30 74.66 -2.46
CA ASN A 465 -24.16 75.80 -2.80
C ASN A 465 -25.56 75.85 -2.16
N ASP A 466 -25.99 74.88 -1.35
CA ASP A 466 -27.31 74.94 -0.69
C ASP A 466 -27.21 74.67 0.82
N GLN A 467 -27.36 75.73 1.62
CA GLN A 467 -27.60 75.68 3.06
C GLN A 467 -29.11 75.73 3.34
N SER A 468 -29.74 74.61 3.71
CA SER A 468 -30.84 74.52 4.70
C SER A 468 -31.53 73.15 4.68
N ASP A 469 -31.78 72.63 5.88
CA ASP A 469 -32.49 71.40 6.28
C ASP A 469 -31.89 70.03 5.91
N HIS A 470 -31.04 69.57 6.83
CA HIS A 470 -30.40 68.28 6.88
C HIS A 470 -31.30 67.19 7.49
N ASP A 471 -31.22 66.00 6.89
CA ASP A 471 -31.59 64.66 7.38
C ASP A 471 -32.88 64.01 6.85
N GLY A 472 -33.92 64.76 6.45
CA GLY A 472 -35.09 64.16 5.77
C GLY A 472 -35.01 64.08 4.24
N TYR A 473 -34.19 64.95 3.64
CA TYR A 473 -34.19 65.21 2.19
C TYR A 473 -33.08 64.45 1.43
N VAL A 474 -31.99 64.10 2.12
CA VAL A 474 -30.85 63.35 1.55
C VAL A 474 -31.23 61.88 1.30
N GLU A 475 -32.00 61.26 2.20
CA GLU A 475 -32.41 59.86 2.10
C GLU A 475 -33.40 59.63 0.94
N LYS A 476 -34.38 60.53 0.76
CA LYS A 476 -35.33 60.49 -0.37
C LYS A 476 -34.68 60.72 -1.74
N LYS A 477 -33.61 61.52 -1.82
CA LYS A 477 -32.88 61.77 -3.08
C LYS A 477 -31.87 60.66 -3.40
N LEU A 478 -31.24 60.04 -2.39
CA LEU A 478 -30.42 58.83 -2.59
C LEU A 478 -31.25 57.65 -3.10
N ASP A 479 -32.47 57.49 -2.59
CA ASP A 479 -33.40 56.46 -3.08
C ASP A 479 -33.91 56.74 -4.50
N GLN A 480 -34.16 58.01 -4.86
CA GLN A 480 -34.50 58.37 -6.24
C GLN A 480 -33.32 58.15 -7.20
N ILE A 481 -32.08 58.43 -6.79
CA ILE A 481 -30.89 58.19 -7.61
C ILE A 481 -30.61 56.68 -7.74
N ASN A 482 -30.77 55.90 -6.66
CA ASN A 482 -30.70 54.44 -6.70
C ASN A 482 -31.80 53.83 -7.58
N LEU A 483 -33.04 54.32 -7.53
CA LEU A 483 -34.11 53.87 -8.44
C LEU A 483 -33.85 54.25 -9.90
N THR A 484 -33.18 55.37 -10.15
CA THR A 484 -32.88 55.84 -11.52
C THR A 484 -31.66 55.10 -12.10
N LEU A 485 -30.64 54.82 -11.28
CA LEU A 485 -29.53 53.92 -11.62
C LEU A 485 -30.02 52.48 -11.81
N TYR A 486 -30.97 52.02 -11.01
CA TYR A 486 -31.62 50.71 -11.16
C TYR A 486 -32.49 50.65 -12.43
N LYS A 487 -33.15 51.75 -12.83
CA LYS A 487 -33.91 51.86 -14.08
C LYS A 487 -33.02 52.00 -15.32
N ILE A 488 -31.90 52.71 -15.26
CA ILE A 488 -30.95 52.83 -16.38
C ILE A 488 -30.17 51.52 -16.57
N SER A 489 -29.72 50.91 -15.47
CA SER A 489 -29.14 49.56 -15.44
C SER A 489 -30.12 48.53 -16.03
N ASN A 490 -31.39 48.51 -15.59
CA ASN A 490 -32.38 47.59 -16.16
C ASN A 490 -32.76 47.90 -17.61
N LYS A 491 -32.84 49.16 -18.05
CA LYS A 491 -33.25 49.50 -19.42
C LYS A 491 -32.15 49.19 -20.45
N GLN A 492 -30.88 49.26 -20.07
CA GLN A 492 -29.77 48.83 -20.93
C GLN A 492 -29.40 47.33 -20.76
N LEU A 493 -29.60 46.72 -19.58
CA LEU A 493 -29.51 45.25 -19.42
C LEU A 493 -30.60 44.53 -20.23
N LYS A 494 -31.83 45.06 -20.26
CA LYS A 494 -32.97 44.42 -20.94
C LYS A 494 -32.87 44.44 -22.47
N ASN A 495 -32.02 45.29 -23.04
CA ASN A 495 -31.70 45.29 -24.47
C ASN A 495 -30.45 44.45 -24.82
N ARG A 496 -29.74 43.88 -23.85
CA ARG A 496 -28.55 43.03 -24.10
C ARG A 496 -28.56 41.65 -23.44
N LEU A 497 -29.54 41.35 -22.58
CA LEU A 497 -29.81 40.00 -22.05
C LEU A 497 -30.98 39.35 -22.77
N ASN A 498 -30.70 38.71 -23.91
CA ASN A 498 -31.67 37.88 -24.63
C ASN A 498 -31.11 36.45 -24.73
N PRO A 499 -31.40 35.59 -23.74
CA PRO A 499 -31.97 34.28 -24.05
C PRO A 499 -32.99 33.72 -23.04
N VAL A 500 -33.30 34.39 -21.93
CA VAL A 500 -34.14 33.82 -20.85
C VAL A 500 -35.64 34.15 -20.99
N ILE A 501 -36.04 35.13 -21.80
CA ILE A 501 -37.44 35.58 -21.94
C ILE A 501 -38.23 34.80 -23.02
N ILE A 502 -37.56 34.00 -23.85
CA ILE A 502 -38.21 33.28 -24.97
C ILE A 502 -39.20 32.20 -24.47
N TYR A 503 -38.93 31.59 -23.31
CA TYR A 503 -39.78 30.51 -22.78
C TYR A 503 -41.12 30.99 -22.17
N SER A 504 -41.21 32.22 -21.64
CA SER A 504 -42.44 32.72 -21.02
C SER A 504 -43.36 33.46 -22.01
N ASN A 505 -42.79 34.05 -23.06
CA ASN A 505 -43.55 34.71 -24.12
C ASN A 505 -44.14 33.72 -25.14
N TYR A 506 -43.52 32.56 -25.38
CA TYR A 506 -44.12 31.52 -26.23
C TYR A 506 -45.44 31.01 -25.64
N ARG A 507 -45.50 30.80 -24.30
CA ARG A 507 -46.70 30.35 -23.60
C ARG A 507 -47.82 31.41 -23.58
N LYS A 508 -47.48 32.70 -23.52
CA LYS A 508 -48.44 33.81 -23.58
C LYS A 508 -48.89 34.17 -24.99
N SER A 509 -48.05 33.98 -26.02
CA SER A 509 -48.43 34.17 -27.42
C SER A 509 -49.29 33.00 -27.91
N PHE A 510 -48.95 31.77 -27.54
CA PHE A 510 -49.72 30.57 -27.87
C PHE A 510 -51.13 30.59 -27.26
N ASN A 511 -51.28 31.01 -26.00
CA ASN A 511 -52.59 31.17 -25.37
C ASN A 511 -53.44 32.30 -25.98
N ARG A 512 -52.83 33.39 -26.48
CA ARG A 512 -53.54 34.48 -27.15
C ARG A 512 -53.94 34.16 -28.58
N THR A 513 -53.16 33.33 -29.28
CA THR A 513 -53.51 32.82 -30.62
C THR A 513 -54.61 31.76 -30.51
N LEU A 514 -54.57 30.89 -29.50
CA LEU A 514 -55.65 29.96 -29.17
C LEU A 514 -56.95 30.68 -28.79
N GLU A 515 -56.90 31.73 -27.96
CA GLU A 515 -58.09 32.56 -27.64
C GLU A 515 -58.63 33.34 -28.85
N ARG A 516 -57.78 33.72 -29.82
CA ARG A 516 -58.21 34.37 -31.07
C ARG A 516 -58.91 33.40 -32.01
N ILE A 517 -58.36 32.21 -32.21
CA ILE A 517 -58.95 31.16 -33.06
C ILE A 517 -60.28 30.66 -32.46
N TYR A 518 -60.37 30.54 -31.12
CA TYR A 518 -61.62 30.20 -30.43
C TYR A 518 -62.68 31.31 -30.53
N LYS A 519 -62.29 32.59 -30.66
CA LYS A 519 -63.21 33.73 -30.80
C LYS A 519 -63.63 33.99 -32.25
N GLU A 520 -62.79 33.67 -33.25
CA GLU A 520 -63.11 33.86 -34.67
C GLU A 520 -63.98 32.74 -35.27
N GLN A 521 -63.94 31.51 -34.74
CA GLN A 521 -64.78 30.40 -35.24
C GLN A 521 -66.16 30.26 -34.59
N ILE A 522 -66.48 31.05 -33.55
CA ILE A 522 -67.83 31.10 -32.95
C ILE A 522 -68.85 31.81 -33.88
N GLN A 523 -68.40 32.38 -35.00
CA GLN A 523 -69.26 33.14 -35.91
C GLN A 523 -69.77 32.41 -37.17
N SER A 524 -69.49 31.10 -37.33
CA SER A 524 -70.12 30.31 -38.40
C SER A 524 -70.63 28.97 -37.87
N ASN A 525 -71.96 28.78 -37.90
CA ASN A 525 -72.67 27.55 -37.57
C ASN A 525 -72.07 26.34 -38.32
N TYR A 526 -71.22 25.55 -37.65
CA TYR A 526 -70.85 24.20 -38.06
C TYR A 526 -70.63 23.33 -36.82
N ASP A 527 -70.98 22.05 -36.95
CA ASP A 527 -71.13 21.11 -35.83
C ASP A 527 -69.79 20.86 -35.10
N VAL A 528 -69.81 21.06 -33.79
CA VAL A 528 -68.63 21.20 -32.93
C VAL A 528 -67.97 19.84 -32.63
N ASN A 529 -68.67 18.74 -32.87
CA ASN A 529 -68.17 17.40 -32.53
C ASN A 529 -67.35 16.73 -33.65
N GLU A 530 -67.69 16.91 -34.92
CA GLU A 530 -66.89 16.35 -36.04
C GLU A 530 -65.58 17.11 -36.26
N THR A 531 -65.61 18.44 -36.13
CA THR A 531 -64.42 19.30 -36.22
C THR A 531 -63.43 19.04 -35.08
N ARG A 532 -63.91 18.70 -33.88
CA ARG A 532 -63.06 18.37 -32.72
C ARG A 532 -62.32 17.04 -32.87
N ILE A 533 -62.91 16.06 -33.56
CA ILE A 533 -62.28 14.75 -33.83
C ILE A 533 -61.26 14.87 -34.96
N SER A 534 -61.59 15.59 -36.04
CA SER A 534 -60.65 15.88 -37.12
C SER A 534 -59.45 16.68 -36.61
N LEU A 535 -59.69 17.77 -35.85
CA LEU A 535 -58.63 18.63 -35.35
C LEU A 535 -57.73 17.89 -34.35
N ASN A 536 -58.27 17.05 -33.47
CA ASN A 536 -57.43 16.26 -32.55
C ASN A 536 -56.53 15.27 -33.28
N ASN A 537 -56.98 14.65 -34.36
CA ASN A 537 -56.14 13.71 -35.12
C ASN A 537 -55.08 14.45 -35.93
N THR A 538 -55.40 15.58 -36.57
CA THR A 538 -54.41 16.39 -37.30
C THR A 538 -53.44 17.12 -36.37
N LEU A 539 -53.87 17.54 -35.18
CA LEU A 539 -52.99 18.13 -34.16
C LEU A 539 -52.12 17.07 -33.50
N LEU A 540 -52.63 15.83 -33.32
CA LEU A 540 -51.84 14.71 -32.81
C LEU A 540 -50.76 14.30 -33.82
N ASP A 541 -51.11 14.22 -35.11
CA ASP A 541 -50.16 13.91 -36.19
C ASP A 541 -49.11 15.02 -36.37
N ALA A 542 -49.53 16.30 -36.34
CA ALA A 542 -48.63 17.45 -36.41
C ALA A 542 -47.76 17.59 -35.14
N LEU A 543 -48.30 17.29 -33.96
CA LEU A 543 -47.51 17.24 -32.72
C LEU A 543 -46.55 16.06 -32.72
N THR A 544 -46.90 14.89 -33.26
CA THR A 544 -45.94 13.78 -33.37
C THR A 544 -44.80 14.09 -34.33
N ASP A 545 -45.06 14.75 -35.46
CA ASP A 545 -44.02 15.11 -36.43
C ASP A 545 -43.12 16.26 -35.95
N GLU A 546 -43.67 17.25 -35.25
CA GLU A 546 -42.88 18.40 -34.74
C GLU A 546 -42.14 18.08 -33.43
N TYR A 547 -42.70 17.20 -32.57
CA TYR A 547 -42.01 16.69 -31.38
C TYR A 547 -40.91 15.69 -31.74
N GLN A 548 -41.11 14.88 -32.80
CA GLN A 548 -40.02 14.07 -33.37
C GLN A 548 -38.96 14.96 -34.01
N CYS A 549 -39.30 15.97 -34.81
CA CYS A 549 -38.31 16.87 -35.41
C CYS A 549 -37.57 17.75 -34.39
N SER A 550 -38.23 18.21 -33.32
CA SER A 550 -37.60 18.98 -32.24
C SER A 550 -36.70 18.11 -31.35
N ALA A 551 -37.13 16.88 -31.02
CA ALA A 551 -36.29 15.92 -30.32
C ALA A 551 -35.10 15.47 -31.19
N LEU A 552 -35.29 15.30 -32.51
CA LEU A 552 -34.23 14.98 -33.47
C LEU A 552 -33.24 16.15 -33.61
N LYS A 553 -33.72 17.40 -33.65
CA LYS A 553 -32.89 18.62 -33.73
C LYS A 553 -32.11 18.88 -32.43
N THR A 554 -32.71 18.56 -31.28
CA THR A 554 -32.07 18.65 -29.96
C THR A 554 -31.08 17.50 -29.72
N ALA A 555 -31.42 16.28 -30.18
CA ALA A 555 -30.52 15.14 -30.21
C ALA A 555 -29.33 15.38 -31.16
N MET A 556 -29.57 15.95 -32.35
CA MET A 556 -28.52 16.39 -33.28
C MET A 556 -27.62 17.46 -32.65
N GLN A 557 -28.15 18.38 -31.84
CA GLN A 557 -27.34 19.38 -31.12
C GLN A 557 -26.49 18.75 -29.99
N CYS A 558 -26.97 17.74 -29.27
CA CYS A 558 -26.15 17.02 -28.28
C CYS A 558 -25.15 16.02 -28.94
N ILE A 559 -25.45 15.44 -30.11
CA ILE A 559 -24.56 14.54 -30.88
C ILE A 559 -23.42 15.33 -31.57
N THR A 560 -23.66 16.57 -31.98
CA THR A 560 -22.68 17.39 -32.71
C THR A 560 -21.81 18.28 -31.83
N GLY A 561 -21.95 18.25 -30.50
CA GLY A 561 -21.08 18.98 -29.58
C GLY A 561 -20.95 20.47 -29.92
N VAL A 562 -22.05 21.13 -30.29
CA VAL A 562 -22.07 22.56 -30.62
C VAL A 562 -21.75 23.36 -29.35
N ALA A 563 -20.62 24.08 -29.35
CA ALA A 563 -20.21 25.00 -28.28
C ALA A 563 -21.02 26.31 -28.29
N GLY A 564 -22.35 26.18 -28.27
CA GLY A 564 -23.33 27.26 -28.19
C GLY A 564 -24.55 26.92 -27.32
N ALA A 565 -24.47 25.85 -26.52
CA ALA A 565 -25.48 25.49 -25.54
C ALA A 565 -25.10 25.99 -24.13
N ASP A 566 -24.81 27.29 -23.99
CA ASP A 566 -24.59 27.88 -22.66
C ASP A 566 -25.88 27.95 -21.81
N ASN A 567 -27.03 27.46 -22.32
CA ASN A 567 -28.29 27.42 -21.58
C ASN A 567 -28.93 26.03 -21.49
N VAL A 568 -28.22 24.96 -21.90
CA VAL A 568 -28.67 23.59 -21.64
C VAL A 568 -27.67 22.96 -20.69
N PRO A 569 -28.03 22.73 -19.41
CA PRO A 569 -27.14 22.07 -18.46
C PRO A 569 -26.60 20.77 -19.07
N MET A 570 -25.32 20.48 -18.92
CA MET A 570 -24.73 19.23 -19.40
C MET A 570 -25.49 18.01 -18.83
N ASP A 571 -26.06 18.16 -17.63
CA ASP A 571 -26.98 17.21 -17.00
C ASP A 571 -28.34 17.07 -17.72
N PHE A 572 -28.82 18.08 -18.42
CA PHE A 572 -30.06 18.06 -19.22
C PHE A 572 -29.85 17.43 -20.59
N CYS A 573 -28.75 17.74 -21.31
CA CYS A 573 -28.36 16.99 -22.52
C CYS A 573 -28.07 15.53 -22.15
N ASN A 574 -27.35 15.28 -21.04
CA ASN A 574 -27.16 13.91 -20.54
C ASN A 574 -28.50 13.26 -20.18
N ARG A 575 -29.45 13.95 -19.55
CA ARG A 575 -30.79 13.41 -19.24
C ARG A 575 -31.64 13.15 -20.47
N ILE A 576 -31.51 13.91 -21.56
CA ILE A 576 -32.23 13.69 -22.82
C ILE A 576 -31.58 12.58 -23.65
N LEU A 577 -30.24 12.60 -23.81
CA LEU A 577 -29.45 11.52 -24.44
C LEU A 577 -29.54 10.18 -23.66
N THR A 578 -29.92 10.22 -22.39
CA THR A 578 -30.17 9.00 -21.58
C THR A 578 -31.65 8.65 -21.46
N LYS A 579 -32.57 9.61 -21.69
CA LYS A 579 -34.02 9.37 -21.80
C LYS A 579 -34.45 8.89 -23.18
N GLN A 580 -33.65 9.08 -24.24
CA GLN A 580 -33.89 8.48 -25.54
C GLN A 580 -32.68 7.65 -26.00
N ARG A 581 -32.92 6.33 -26.10
CA ARG A 581 -32.12 5.26 -26.72
C ARG A 581 -31.12 4.50 -25.82
N SER A 582 -31.15 3.17 -25.98
CA SER A 582 -30.25 2.19 -25.32
C SER A 582 -28.98 1.92 -26.15
N PHE A 583 -28.90 2.51 -27.34
CA PHE A 583 -27.83 2.39 -28.32
C PHE A 583 -27.41 3.81 -28.73
N ASN A 584 -26.17 4.21 -28.43
CA ASN A 584 -25.63 5.53 -28.83
C ASN A 584 -24.32 5.33 -29.59
N TRP A 585 -24.16 6.04 -30.71
CA TRP A 585 -22.91 6.04 -31.48
C TRP A 585 -22.34 7.45 -31.59
N VAL A 586 -21.02 7.58 -31.43
CA VAL A 586 -20.31 8.86 -31.49
C VAL A 586 -19.12 8.71 -32.43
N VAL A 587 -19.09 9.58 -33.45
CA VAL A 587 -17.95 9.71 -34.34
C VAL A 587 -17.11 10.89 -33.89
N LEU A 588 -15.85 10.64 -33.53
CA LEU A 588 -14.96 11.70 -33.04
C LEU A 588 -14.24 12.37 -34.22
N PRO A 589 -14.43 13.69 -34.44
CA PRO A 589 -13.78 14.42 -35.52
C PRO A 589 -12.36 14.88 -35.18
N ASP A 590 -11.43 14.80 -36.14
CA ASP A 590 -10.05 15.28 -35.99
C ASP A 590 -9.96 16.82 -36.10
N LYS A 591 -8.78 17.39 -35.79
CA LYS A 591 -8.43 18.77 -36.19
C LYS A 591 -8.48 18.87 -37.72
N PRO A 592 -8.97 19.99 -38.28
CA PRO A 592 -8.99 20.18 -39.73
C PRO A 592 -7.57 20.09 -40.31
N SER A 593 -7.42 19.37 -41.42
CA SER A 593 -6.15 19.27 -42.14
C SER A 593 -5.61 20.67 -42.47
N PRO A 594 -4.32 20.98 -42.19
CA PRO A 594 -3.73 22.28 -42.53
C PRO A 594 -3.73 22.57 -44.03
N ILE A 595 -3.86 21.53 -44.86
CA ILE A 595 -3.72 21.60 -46.32
C ILE A 595 -5.09 21.78 -46.99
N ASP A 596 -6.13 21.09 -46.48
CA ASP A 596 -7.43 21.01 -47.17
C ASP A 596 -8.64 21.47 -46.32
N GLY A 597 -8.46 21.74 -45.02
CA GLY A 597 -9.56 22.09 -44.11
C GLY A 597 -10.56 20.95 -43.84
N SER A 598 -10.42 19.78 -44.47
CA SER A 598 -11.27 18.60 -44.23
C SER A 598 -11.07 18.03 -42.83
N VAL A 599 -12.15 17.68 -42.16
CA VAL A 599 -12.14 16.95 -40.88
C VAL A 599 -12.51 15.51 -41.19
N ARG A 600 -11.64 14.58 -40.82
CA ARG A 600 -11.90 13.16 -40.98
C ARG A 600 -12.33 12.58 -39.62
N PRO A 601 -13.31 11.67 -39.61
CA PRO A 601 -13.63 10.92 -38.41
C PRO A 601 -12.45 10.00 -38.08
N PHE A 602 -11.92 10.08 -36.87
CA PHE A 602 -10.77 9.27 -36.45
C PHE A 602 -11.16 8.06 -35.60
N ALA A 603 -12.36 8.06 -35.00
CA ALA A 603 -12.84 6.95 -34.17
C ALA A 603 -14.36 6.79 -34.25
N VAL A 604 -14.81 5.54 -34.09
CA VAL A 604 -16.23 5.17 -33.97
C VAL A 604 -16.43 4.51 -32.62
N LEU A 605 -17.36 5.06 -31.84
CA LEU A 605 -17.81 4.50 -30.57
C LEU A 605 -19.21 3.93 -30.75
N ILE A 606 -19.42 2.65 -30.46
CA ILE A 606 -20.74 2.01 -30.44
C ILE A 606 -21.05 1.64 -29.00
N THR A 607 -22.06 2.26 -28.39
CA THR A 607 -22.44 1.99 -27.01
C THR A 607 -23.78 1.28 -26.94
N ILE A 608 -23.85 0.20 -26.16
CA ILE A 608 -25.05 -0.60 -25.94
C ILE A 608 -25.20 -0.91 -24.44
N ARG A 609 -26.43 -0.94 -23.93
CA ARG A 609 -26.65 -1.29 -22.51
C ARG A 609 -26.45 -2.78 -22.26
N GLY A 610 -25.66 -3.11 -21.24
CA GLY A 610 -25.48 -4.48 -20.79
C GLY A 610 -26.66 -5.00 -19.96
N VAL A 611 -26.73 -6.31 -19.72
CA VAL A 611 -27.77 -6.95 -18.89
C VAL A 611 -27.33 -7.11 -17.43
N HIS A 612 -26.06 -6.86 -17.10
CA HIS A 612 -25.51 -7.16 -15.78
C HIS A 612 -25.14 -5.89 -14.98
N ASN A 613 -25.70 -5.75 -13.77
CA ASN A 613 -25.46 -4.62 -12.85
C ASN A 613 -24.85 -5.03 -11.49
N ARG A 614 -24.55 -6.31 -11.26
CA ARG A 614 -23.86 -6.66 -10.01
C ARG A 614 -22.40 -6.25 -10.08
N THR A 615 -21.82 -5.88 -8.94
CA THR A 615 -20.42 -5.43 -8.80
C THR A 615 -19.51 -6.50 -8.18
N ASP A 616 -20.04 -7.71 -7.99
CA ASP A 616 -19.28 -8.83 -7.43
C ASP A 616 -18.32 -9.41 -8.46
N TYR A 617 -17.06 -9.62 -8.05
CA TYR A 617 -16.00 -10.08 -8.95
C TYR A 617 -16.36 -11.36 -9.72
N ASN A 618 -16.95 -12.37 -9.07
CA ASN A 618 -17.20 -13.66 -9.73
C ASN A 618 -18.25 -13.58 -10.83
N SER A 619 -19.38 -12.90 -10.58
CA SER A 619 -20.40 -12.71 -11.62
C SER A 619 -19.90 -11.79 -12.71
N TYR A 620 -19.17 -10.73 -12.33
CA TYR A 620 -18.64 -9.76 -13.28
C TYR A 620 -17.53 -10.33 -14.16
N ASN A 621 -16.66 -11.18 -13.61
CA ASN A 621 -15.65 -11.93 -14.36
C ASN A 621 -16.29 -12.84 -15.40
N LYS A 622 -17.35 -13.59 -15.01
CA LYS A 622 -18.12 -14.42 -15.96
C LYS A 622 -18.75 -13.56 -17.06
N TYR A 623 -19.29 -12.40 -16.72
CA TYR A 623 -19.88 -11.48 -17.68
C TYR A 623 -18.83 -10.90 -18.65
N TYR A 624 -17.72 -10.37 -18.13
CA TYR A 624 -16.61 -9.85 -18.93
C TYR A 624 -16.07 -10.92 -19.90
N MET A 625 -15.84 -12.15 -19.42
CA MET A 625 -15.35 -13.24 -20.26
C MET A 625 -16.36 -13.65 -21.34
N LYS A 626 -17.67 -13.60 -21.06
CA LYS A 626 -18.70 -13.83 -22.09
C LYS A 626 -18.69 -12.75 -23.16
N VAL A 627 -18.57 -11.47 -22.78
CA VAL A 627 -18.48 -10.36 -23.73
C VAL A 627 -17.20 -10.45 -24.54
N LYS A 628 -16.06 -10.77 -23.89
CA LYS A 628 -14.76 -10.97 -24.54
C LYS A 628 -14.80 -12.11 -25.57
N ASN A 629 -15.32 -13.27 -25.18
CA ASN A 629 -15.44 -14.43 -26.07
C ASN A 629 -16.46 -14.23 -27.20
N PHE A 630 -17.38 -13.28 -27.06
CA PHE A 630 -18.29 -12.87 -28.12
C PHE A 630 -17.61 -11.88 -29.09
N PHE A 631 -16.85 -10.91 -28.57
CA PHE A 631 -16.26 -9.82 -29.34
C PHE A 631 -14.95 -10.19 -30.03
N ASP A 632 -13.97 -10.74 -29.31
CA ASP A 632 -12.60 -10.95 -29.82
C ASP A 632 -12.57 -11.88 -31.06
N PRO A 633 -13.28 -13.02 -31.10
CA PRO A 633 -13.28 -13.89 -32.28
C PRO A 633 -13.96 -13.24 -33.49
N TYR A 634 -15.03 -12.48 -33.26
CA TYR A 634 -15.75 -11.79 -34.33
C TYR A 634 -14.87 -10.74 -35.01
N ILE A 635 -14.19 -9.91 -34.22
CA ILE A 635 -13.26 -8.89 -34.72
C ILE A 635 -12.09 -9.55 -35.46
N LYS A 636 -11.49 -10.60 -34.90
CA LYS A 636 -10.33 -11.26 -35.54
C LYS A 636 -10.67 -11.88 -36.90
N GLN A 637 -11.88 -12.39 -37.08
CA GLN A 637 -12.30 -13.08 -38.31
C GLN A 637 -12.94 -12.14 -39.36
N HIS A 638 -13.77 -11.18 -38.95
CA HIS A 638 -14.60 -10.39 -39.87
C HIS A 638 -14.16 -8.93 -40.00
N ALA A 639 -13.31 -8.41 -39.10
CA ALA A 639 -12.90 -7.01 -39.18
C ALA A 639 -11.83 -6.78 -40.28
N PRO A 640 -11.96 -5.72 -41.10
CA PRO A 640 -10.91 -5.24 -41.99
C PRO A 640 -9.60 -4.98 -41.23
N GLU A 641 -8.46 -5.03 -41.92
CA GLU A 641 -7.12 -4.91 -41.29
C GLU A 641 -6.96 -3.64 -40.45
N HIS A 642 -7.54 -2.51 -40.89
CA HIS A 642 -7.52 -1.23 -40.17
C HIS A 642 -8.45 -1.18 -38.93
N LEU A 643 -9.31 -2.18 -38.72
CA LEU A 643 -10.24 -2.30 -37.58
C LEU A 643 -9.96 -3.48 -36.65
N LYS A 644 -8.94 -4.31 -36.93
CA LYS A 644 -8.63 -5.52 -36.14
C LYS A 644 -8.23 -5.25 -34.68
N HIS A 645 -7.82 -4.03 -34.35
CA HIS A 645 -7.41 -3.62 -33.01
C HIS A 645 -8.54 -2.93 -32.22
N ALA A 646 -9.79 -3.18 -32.58
CA ALA A 646 -10.93 -2.70 -31.81
C ALA A 646 -10.96 -3.33 -30.42
N TRP A 647 -11.43 -2.57 -29.44
CA TRP A 647 -11.55 -3.00 -28.05
C TRP A 647 -12.88 -2.53 -27.46
N PHE A 648 -13.21 -2.99 -26.25
CA PHE A 648 -14.45 -2.64 -25.59
C PHE A 648 -14.21 -2.24 -24.13
N SER A 649 -15.02 -1.32 -23.62
CA SER A 649 -14.91 -0.81 -22.25
C SER A 649 -16.26 -0.48 -21.65
N SER A 650 -16.33 -0.43 -20.33
CA SER A 650 -17.50 -0.05 -19.56
C SER A 650 -17.07 0.69 -18.30
N SER A 651 -17.93 1.55 -17.76
CA SER A 651 -17.65 2.30 -16.53
C SER A 651 -17.26 1.40 -15.36
N ASN A 652 -17.88 0.22 -15.27
CA ASN A 652 -17.66 -0.73 -14.18
C ASN A 652 -16.45 -1.66 -14.43
N PHE A 653 -15.89 -1.68 -15.64
CA PHE A 653 -14.71 -2.51 -15.95
C PHE A 653 -13.45 -2.00 -15.25
N ALA A 654 -13.37 -0.70 -14.99
CA ALA A 654 -12.26 -0.13 -14.22
C ALA A 654 -12.20 -0.74 -12.81
N PHE A 655 -13.34 -0.85 -12.13
CA PHE A 655 -13.40 -1.44 -10.79
C PHE A 655 -13.12 -2.96 -10.81
N TYR A 656 -13.66 -3.67 -11.80
CA TYR A 656 -13.34 -5.09 -12.01
C TYR A 656 -11.85 -5.30 -12.30
N GLY A 657 -11.22 -4.42 -13.08
CA GLY A 657 -9.78 -4.43 -13.34
C GLY A 657 -8.98 -4.34 -12.04
N VAL A 658 -9.33 -3.39 -11.16
CA VAL A 658 -8.70 -3.27 -9.84
C VAL A 658 -8.88 -4.56 -9.01
N GLN A 659 -10.10 -5.11 -8.93
CA GLN A 659 -10.35 -6.37 -8.20
C GLN A 659 -9.51 -7.53 -8.75
N ARG A 660 -9.40 -7.64 -10.08
CA ARG A 660 -8.62 -8.68 -10.74
C ARG A 660 -7.14 -8.54 -10.44
N GLU A 661 -6.58 -7.34 -10.62
CA GLU A 661 -5.15 -7.07 -10.39
C GLU A 661 -4.79 -7.19 -8.90
N LEU A 662 -5.70 -6.89 -7.96
CA LEU A 662 -5.50 -7.17 -6.54
C LEU A 662 -5.39 -8.68 -6.27
N LEU A 663 -6.23 -9.51 -6.90
CA LEU A 663 -6.16 -10.96 -6.74
C LEU A 663 -4.93 -11.57 -7.40
N SER A 664 -4.73 -11.34 -8.70
CA SER A 664 -3.63 -11.95 -9.46
C SER A 664 -2.28 -11.33 -9.14
N GLY A 665 -2.21 -10.01 -8.97
CA GLY A 665 -1.00 -9.27 -8.66
C GLY A 665 -0.47 -9.61 -7.27
N SER A 666 -1.31 -9.55 -6.23
CA SER A 666 -0.87 -9.89 -4.87
C SER A 666 -0.45 -11.36 -4.73
N SER A 667 -1.12 -12.28 -5.44
CA SER A 667 -0.71 -13.70 -5.44
C SER A 667 0.67 -13.91 -6.08
N SER A 668 0.96 -13.23 -7.20
CA SER A 668 2.25 -13.29 -7.88
C SER A 668 3.37 -12.68 -7.02
N SER A 669 3.14 -11.51 -6.43
CA SER A 669 4.11 -10.85 -5.54
C SER A 669 4.42 -11.69 -4.30
N LEU A 670 3.40 -12.32 -3.68
CA LEU A 670 3.59 -13.21 -2.54
C LEU A 670 4.47 -14.42 -2.88
N LEU A 671 4.23 -15.06 -4.02
CA LEU A 671 5.01 -16.22 -4.46
C LEU A 671 6.48 -15.86 -4.74
N VAL A 672 6.73 -14.74 -5.41
CA VAL A 672 8.10 -14.27 -5.67
C VAL A 672 8.79 -13.89 -4.36
N SER A 673 8.09 -13.24 -3.43
CA SER A 673 8.65 -12.89 -2.11
C SER A 673 9.05 -14.14 -1.31
N LEU A 674 8.19 -15.17 -1.26
CA LEU A 674 8.52 -16.46 -0.63
C LEU A 674 9.71 -17.16 -1.30
N GLY A 675 9.82 -17.07 -2.64
CA GLY A 675 10.96 -17.58 -3.39
C GLY A 675 12.27 -16.89 -3.02
N ILE A 676 12.27 -15.56 -2.94
CA ILE A 676 13.44 -14.77 -2.48
C ILE A 676 13.79 -15.13 -1.04
N ALA A 677 12.79 -15.23 -0.15
CA ALA A 677 13.00 -15.61 1.24
C ALA A 677 13.68 -16.99 1.36
N LEU A 678 13.25 -17.99 0.57
CA LEU A 678 13.88 -19.31 0.54
C LEU A 678 15.35 -19.24 0.12
N VAL A 679 15.65 -18.47 -0.94
CA VAL A 679 17.04 -18.30 -1.41
C VAL A 679 17.89 -17.66 -0.32
N VAL A 680 17.41 -16.59 0.31
CA VAL A 680 18.18 -15.90 1.35
C VAL A 680 18.35 -16.77 2.61
N LEU A 681 17.30 -17.47 3.04
CA LEU A 681 17.37 -18.43 4.15
C LEU A 681 18.36 -19.56 3.88
N PHE A 682 18.42 -20.04 2.64
CA PHE A 682 19.38 -21.05 2.22
C PHE A 682 20.82 -20.51 2.25
N LEU A 683 21.04 -19.30 1.75
CA LEU A 683 22.36 -18.64 1.76
C LEU A 683 22.87 -18.38 3.18
N THR A 684 22.01 -18.01 4.11
CA THR A 684 22.41 -17.71 5.50
C THR A 684 22.61 -18.93 6.37
N SER A 685 21.69 -19.88 6.31
CA SER A 685 21.79 -21.11 7.09
C SER A 685 22.85 -22.04 6.53
N GLY A 686 23.12 -22.02 5.21
CA GLY A 686 23.97 -23.00 4.55
C GLY A 686 23.46 -24.45 4.67
N ASN A 687 22.21 -24.63 5.11
CA ASN A 687 21.57 -25.92 5.31
C ASN A 687 20.15 -25.91 4.75
N LEU A 688 19.91 -26.77 3.76
CA LEU A 688 18.62 -26.85 3.08
C LEU A 688 17.47 -27.21 4.02
N PHE A 689 17.69 -28.09 5.02
CA PHE A 689 16.64 -28.49 5.94
C PHE A 689 16.15 -27.34 6.82
N ILE A 690 17.08 -26.53 7.35
CA ILE A 690 16.72 -25.37 8.16
C ILE A 690 15.96 -24.34 7.32
N ALA A 691 16.39 -24.10 6.09
CA ALA A 691 15.70 -23.19 5.17
C ALA A 691 14.27 -23.67 4.83
N VAL A 692 14.07 -24.98 4.61
CA VAL A 692 12.74 -25.56 4.35
C VAL A 692 11.84 -25.49 5.58
N TYR A 693 12.35 -25.84 6.77
CA TYR A 693 11.60 -25.72 8.02
C TYR A 693 11.19 -24.27 8.30
N ALA A 694 12.08 -23.33 7.97
CA ALA A 694 11.80 -21.92 8.08
C ALA A 694 10.69 -21.47 7.15
N LEU A 695 10.74 -21.86 5.87
CA LEU A 695 9.71 -21.55 4.88
C LEU A 695 8.33 -22.09 5.27
N ILE A 696 8.26 -23.34 5.77
CA ILE A 696 7.01 -23.93 6.25
C ILE A 696 6.44 -23.12 7.43
N THR A 697 7.31 -22.73 8.37
CA THR A 697 6.92 -21.91 9.53
C THR A 697 6.36 -20.56 9.10
N ILE A 698 7.04 -19.86 8.18
CA ILE A 698 6.60 -18.57 7.65
C ILE A 698 5.25 -18.71 6.93
N THR A 699 5.08 -19.75 6.12
CA THR A 699 3.83 -20.00 5.40
C THR A 699 2.66 -20.21 6.35
N PHE A 700 2.83 -20.98 7.42
CA PHE A 700 1.78 -21.17 8.42
C PHE A 700 1.51 -19.91 9.25
N ALA A 701 2.53 -19.14 9.60
CA ALA A 701 2.37 -17.86 10.30
C ALA A 701 1.59 -16.84 9.46
N ILE A 702 1.85 -16.75 8.16
CA ILE A 702 1.10 -15.89 7.24
C ILE A 702 -0.33 -16.43 7.05
N ALA A 703 -0.51 -17.74 6.91
CA ALA A 703 -1.83 -18.32 6.73
C ALA A 703 -2.75 -18.06 7.94
N ILE A 704 -2.24 -18.16 9.17
CA ILE A 704 -3.03 -17.86 10.36
C ILE A 704 -3.34 -16.36 10.48
N THR A 705 -2.43 -15.46 10.11
CA THR A 705 -2.70 -14.01 10.15
C THR A 705 -3.76 -13.59 9.15
N VAL A 706 -3.66 -14.06 7.91
CA VAL A 706 -4.69 -13.86 6.91
C VAL A 706 -6.02 -14.46 7.39
N GLY A 707 -6.00 -15.66 7.98
CA GLY A 707 -7.17 -16.27 8.61
C GLY A 707 -7.81 -15.40 9.70
N VAL A 708 -7.01 -14.76 10.56
CA VAL A 708 -7.52 -13.81 11.57
C VAL A 708 -8.19 -12.61 10.91
N PHE A 709 -7.63 -12.04 9.83
CA PHE A 709 -8.26 -10.92 9.13
C PHE A 709 -9.56 -11.31 8.44
N VAL A 710 -9.62 -12.52 7.89
CA VAL A 710 -10.85 -13.06 7.32
C VAL A 710 -11.94 -13.16 8.41
N VAL A 711 -11.60 -13.62 9.62
CA VAL A 711 -12.54 -13.67 10.76
C VAL A 711 -12.99 -12.28 11.18
N LEU A 712 -12.11 -11.27 11.05
CA LEU A 712 -12.44 -9.86 11.26
C LEU A 712 -13.22 -9.21 10.11
N GLU A 713 -13.70 -10.02 9.15
CA GLU A 713 -14.45 -9.60 7.96
C GLU A 713 -13.72 -8.59 7.07
N TRP A 714 -12.40 -8.70 6.98
CA TRP A 714 -11.64 -7.84 6.07
C TRP A 714 -11.89 -8.21 4.61
N GLU A 715 -12.05 -7.18 3.78
CA GLU A 715 -12.09 -7.31 2.33
C GLU A 715 -10.70 -7.03 1.75
N LEU A 716 -10.30 -7.73 0.68
CA LEU A 716 -9.00 -7.57 0.01
C LEU A 716 -8.95 -6.25 -0.77
N GLY A 717 -8.55 -5.17 -0.10
CA GLY A 717 -8.26 -3.89 -0.70
C GLY A 717 -6.79 -3.72 -1.06
N ILE A 718 -6.43 -2.48 -1.42
CA ILE A 718 -5.05 -2.08 -1.78
C ILE A 718 -4.10 -2.28 -0.59
N ILE A 719 -4.55 -1.94 0.62
CA ILE A 719 -3.73 -2.01 1.84
C ILE A 719 -3.52 -3.46 2.24
N GLU A 720 -4.59 -4.26 2.22
CA GLU A 720 -4.53 -5.69 2.50
C GLU A 720 -3.62 -6.42 1.51
N GLY A 721 -3.65 -6.03 0.22
CA GLY A 721 -2.74 -6.54 -0.80
C GLY A 721 -1.27 -6.25 -0.51
N ILE A 722 -0.93 -5.01 -0.08
CA ILE A 722 0.44 -4.64 0.35
C ILE A 722 0.85 -5.45 1.59
N VAL A 723 -0.06 -5.54 2.54
CA VAL A 723 0.15 -6.13 3.85
C VAL A 723 0.44 -7.64 3.76
N ILE A 724 -0.29 -8.37 2.91
CA ILE A 724 -0.08 -9.81 2.69
C ILE A 724 1.33 -10.08 2.15
N VAL A 725 1.83 -9.24 1.23
CA VAL A 725 3.19 -9.39 0.67
C VAL A 725 4.26 -9.01 1.71
N MET A 726 4.05 -7.92 2.44
CA MET A 726 4.94 -7.47 3.52
C MET A 726 5.07 -8.48 4.66
N ALA A 727 4.04 -9.29 4.92
CA ALA A 727 4.05 -10.31 5.97
C ALA A 727 5.21 -11.30 5.84
N VAL A 728 5.69 -11.58 4.62
CA VAL A 728 6.85 -12.44 4.38
C VAL A 728 8.11 -11.82 4.99
N GLY A 729 8.44 -10.58 4.62
CA GLY A 729 9.65 -9.90 5.09
C GLY A 729 9.73 -9.81 6.62
N LEU A 730 8.64 -9.34 7.24
CA LEU A 730 8.56 -9.19 8.69
C LEU A 730 8.56 -10.50 9.48
N SER A 731 8.23 -11.64 8.85
CA SER A 731 8.18 -12.94 9.53
C SER A 731 9.48 -13.73 9.40
N VAL A 732 10.26 -13.46 8.35
CA VAL A 732 11.52 -14.16 8.07
C VAL A 732 12.56 -13.88 9.17
N ASP A 733 12.59 -12.66 9.70
CA ASP A 733 13.61 -12.19 10.63
C ASP A 733 13.77 -13.09 11.85
N PHE A 734 12.65 -13.44 12.51
CA PHE A 734 12.66 -14.31 13.69
C PHE A 734 13.25 -15.69 13.39
N VAL A 735 12.88 -16.27 12.25
CA VAL A 735 13.29 -17.62 11.89
C VAL A 735 14.75 -17.66 11.44
N VAL A 736 15.23 -16.61 10.76
CA VAL A 736 16.65 -16.44 10.43
C VAL A 736 17.48 -16.42 11.71
N HIS A 737 17.10 -15.59 12.69
CA HIS A 737 17.84 -15.45 13.94
C HIS A 737 17.91 -16.76 14.73
N PHE A 738 16.79 -17.49 14.86
CA PHE A 738 16.79 -18.79 15.51
C PHE A 738 17.53 -19.86 14.68
N GLY A 739 17.41 -19.84 13.35
CA GLY A 739 18.10 -20.79 12.47
C GLY A 739 19.62 -20.64 12.53
N VAL A 740 20.11 -19.40 12.43
CA VAL A 740 21.54 -19.07 12.55
C VAL A 740 22.06 -19.42 13.95
N GLY A 741 21.30 -19.10 15.00
CA GLY A 741 21.64 -19.45 16.39
C GLY A 741 21.74 -20.96 16.63
N TYR A 742 20.83 -21.74 16.04
CA TYR A 742 20.85 -23.21 16.11
C TYR A 742 22.10 -23.81 15.42
N ILE A 743 22.54 -23.23 14.31
CA ILE A 743 23.71 -23.72 13.55
C ILE A 743 25.02 -23.34 14.23
N HIS A 744 25.11 -22.13 14.78
CA HIS A 744 26.34 -21.58 15.34
C HIS A 744 26.57 -21.92 16.83
N THR A 745 25.84 -22.86 17.41
CA THR A 745 26.06 -23.28 18.81
C THR A 745 27.47 -23.88 18.98
N ASP A 746 28.14 -23.58 20.09
CA ASP A 746 29.55 -23.94 20.29
C ASP A 746 29.76 -25.46 20.30
N SER A 747 30.74 -25.91 19.50
CA SER A 747 31.08 -27.34 19.40
C SER A 747 31.55 -27.91 20.74
N THR A 748 32.20 -27.09 21.58
CA THR A 748 32.65 -27.49 22.92
C THR A 748 31.50 -27.89 23.84
N ASP A 749 30.40 -27.15 23.81
CA ASP A 749 29.22 -27.43 24.64
C ASP A 749 28.53 -28.71 24.16
N ILE A 750 28.45 -28.89 22.83
CA ILE A 750 27.92 -30.12 22.22
C ILE A 750 28.78 -31.33 22.60
N ASP A 751 30.10 -31.23 22.49
CA ASP A 751 31.02 -32.32 22.79
C ASP A 751 31.04 -32.67 24.28
N ASN A 752 30.95 -31.68 25.16
CA ASN A 752 30.85 -31.89 26.61
C ASN A 752 29.58 -32.66 26.98
N GLU A 753 28.43 -32.29 26.41
CA GLU A 753 27.17 -32.99 26.67
C GLU A 753 27.13 -34.39 26.05
N ARG A 754 27.69 -34.57 24.84
CA ARG A 754 27.86 -35.91 24.24
C ARG A 754 28.72 -36.83 25.10
N LYS A 755 29.82 -36.30 25.67
CA LYS A 755 30.70 -37.05 26.59
C LYS A 755 29.97 -37.43 27.88
N LYS A 756 29.13 -36.55 28.45
CA LYS A 756 28.32 -36.89 29.63
C LYS A 756 27.40 -38.09 29.37
N VAL A 757 26.75 -38.12 28.21
CA VAL A 757 25.89 -39.25 27.82
C VAL A 757 26.71 -40.53 27.66
N GLU A 758 27.90 -40.44 27.07
CA GLU A 758 28.82 -41.56 26.88
C GLU A 758 29.34 -42.12 28.21
N ASP A 759 29.76 -41.25 29.14
CA ASP A 759 30.21 -41.66 30.47
C ASP A 759 29.09 -42.31 31.29
N GLN A 760 27.85 -41.85 31.15
CA GLN A 760 26.67 -42.42 31.82
C GLN A 760 26.19 -43.75 31.22
N SER A 761 26.70 -44.14 30.04
CA SER A 761 26.23 -45.33 29.32
C SER A 761 27.25 -46.46 29.25
N LYS A 762 28.41 -46.33 29.93
CA LYS A 762 29.35 -47.45 30.08
C LYS A 762 28.70 -48.61 30.86
N PRO A 763 28.66 -49.83 30.32
CA PRO A 763 27.98 -50.96 30.95
C PRO A 763 28.74 -51.48 32.17
N ASN A 764 28.00 -51.86 33.21
CA ASN A 764 28.49 -52.77 34.24
C ASN A 764 28.43 -54.20 33.68
N GLY A 765 29.47 -54.64 32.97
CA GLY A 765 29.86 -56.06 32.90
C GLY A 765 29.03 -57.10 32.14
N ASN A 766 27.89 -56.80 31.50
CA ASN A 766 27.12 -57.81 30.75
C ASN A 766 27.17 -57.58 29.22
N GLU A 767 27.71 -58.55 28.48
CA GLU A 767 28.08 -58.45 27.05
C GLU A 767 26.93 -58.72 26.05
N ASP A 768 25.79 -59.26 26.50
CA ASP A 768 24.73 -59.77 25.58
C ASP A 768 23.78 -58.70 24.99
N ASP A 769 23.82 -57.44 25.47
CA ASP A 769 22.95 -56.33 25.01
C ASP A 769 23.69 -55.26 24.15
N SER A 770 24.85 -55.62 23.59
CA SER A 770 25.79 -54.71 22.92
C SER A 770 25.15 -53.82 21.82
N GLU A 771 24.39 -54.41 20.88
CA GLU A 771 23.84 -53.65 19.74
C GLU A 771 22.66 -52.74 20.12
N ILE A 772 21.72 -53.22 20.94
CA ILE A 772 20.54 -52.44 21.38
C ILE A 772 20.98 -51.23 22.23
N ASN A 773 21.99 -51.42 23.09
CA ASN A 773 22.54 -50.34 23.89
C ASN A 773 23.28 -49.32 23.03
N THR A 774 23.98 -49.74 21.98
CA THR A 774 24.68 -48.84 21.05
C THR A 774 23.71 -47.91 20.32
N TRP A 775 22.62 -48.44 19.74
CA TRP A 775 21.61 -47.61 19.07
C TRP A 775 20.91 -46.64 20.03
N ARG A 776 20.60 -47.07 21.26
CA ARG A 776 19.98 -46.22 22.29
C ARG A 776 20.90 -45.07 22.73
N VAL A 777 22.20 -45.34 22.84
CA VAL A 777 23.20 -44.32 23.17
C VAL A 777 23.37 -43.33 22.01
N MET A 778 23.43 -43.82 20.77
CA MET A 778 23.52 -42.96 19.57
C MET A 778 22.31 -42.03 19.47
N TYR A 779 21.09 -42.55 19.66
CA TYR A 779 19.86 -41.74 19.66
C TYR A 779 19.86 -40.69 20.78
N ARG A 780 20.30 -41.05 21.99
CA ARG A 780 20.44 -40.09 23.10
C ARG A 780 21.47 -39.00 22.81
N LYS A 781 22.63 -39.34 22.24
CA LYS A 781 23.65 -38.35 21.82
C LYS A 781 23.07 -37.34 20.82
N GLN A 782 22.32 -37.80 19.81
CA GLN A 782 21.67 -36.92 18.83
C GLN A 782 20.59 -36.02 19.47
N GLN A 783 19.75 -36.58 20.34
CA GLN A 783 18.70 -35.83 21.04
C GLN A 783 19.27 -34.74 21.95
N VAL A 784 20.32 -35.06 22.71
CA VAL A 784 20.99 -34.10 23.59
C VAL A 784 21.65 -33.00 22.77
N GLU A 785 22.30 -33.32 21.65
CA GLU A 785 22.86 -32.30 20.76
C GLU A 785 21.81 -31.34 20.22
N ARG A 786 20.66 -31.84 19.73
CA ARG A 786 19.57 -30.97 19.25
C ARG A 786 19.04 -30.08 20.39
N ALA A 787 18.87 -30.64 21.58
CA ALA A 787 18.44 -29.89 22.76
C ALA A 787 19.44 -28.79 23.14
N THR A 788 20.74 -29.08 23.10
CA THR A 788 21.81 -28.11 23.36
C THR A 788 21.82 -27.00 22.31
N ARG A 789 21.65 -27.33 21.02
CA ARG A 789 21.56 -26.32 19.94
C ARG A 789 20.33 -25.41 20.07
N VAL A 790 19.15 -25.99 20.34
CA VAL A 790 17.92 -25.21 20.57
C VAL A 790 18.07 -24.31 21.81
N ARG A 791 18.59 -24.86 22.90
CA ARG A 791 18.85 -24.09 24.14
C ARG A 791 19.84 -22.96 23.89
N GLY A 792 20.95 -23.24 23.20
CA GLY A 792 21.95 -22.24 22.83
C GLY A 792 21.35 -21.12 21.99
N SER A 793 20.51 -21.46 21.01
CA SER A 793 19.81 -20.47 20.19
C SER A 793 18.86 -19.56 21.01
N ILE A 794 18.08 -20.14 21.94
CA ILE A 794 17.16 -19.37 22.79
C ILE A 794 17.94 -18.42 23.71
N LEU A 795 19.02 -18.91 24.32
CA LEU A 795 19.84 -18.13 25.25
C LEU A 795 20.57 -16.99 24.55
N ARG A 796 21.01 -17.19 23.31
CA ARG A 796 21.79 -16.19 22.57
C ARG A 796 20.94 -15.12 21.89
N VAL A 797 19.74 -15.45 21.41
CA VAL A 797 18.99 -14.54 20.52
C VAL A 797 17.52 -14.36 20.95
N GLY A 798 17.00 -15.21 21.84
CA GLY A 798 15.58 -15.22 22.20
C GLY A 798 15.07 -13.92 22.84
N SER A 799 15.86 -13.30 23.73
CA SER A 799 15.50 -12.04 24.37
C SER A 799 15.49 -10.85 23.41
N ALA A 800 16.48 -10.76 22.52
CA ALA A 800 16.58 -9.70 21.53
C ALA A 800 15.41 -9.75 20.55
N VAL A 801 15.14 -10.94 20.00
CA VAL A 801 14.03 -11.19 19.06
C VAL A 801 12.66 -10.92 19.68
N PHE A 802 12.44 -11.31 20.94
CA PHE A 802 11.17 -10.98 21.63
C PHE A 802 11.01 -9.47 21.80
N MET A 803 12.08 -8.76 22.16
CA MET A 803 12.00 -7.32 22.35
C MET A 803 11.77 -6.59 21.02
N ALA A 804 12.35 -7.08 19.93
CA ALA A 804 12.11 -6.58 18.58
C ALA A 804 10.65 -6.80 18.12
N ALA A 805 10.09 -7.98 18.39
CA ALA A 805 8.67 -8.27 18.14
C ALA A 805 7.78 -7.32 18.97
N PHE A 806 8.16 -7.06 20.23
CA PHE A 806 7.41 -6.17 21.12
C PHE A 806 7.48 -4.70 20.70
N THR A 807 8.61 -4.20 20.19
CA THR A 807 8.71 -2.82 19.68
C THR A 807 7.85 -2.60 18.45
N THR A 808 7.83 -3.55 17.52
CA THR A 808 6.99 -3.46 16.32
C THR A 808 5.51 -3.63 16.65
N PHE A 809 5.19 -4.49 17.63
CA PHE A 809 3.84 -4.58 18.21
C PHE A 809 3.42 -3.25 18.84
N ALA A 810 4.29 -2.59 19.61
CA ALA A 810 4.00 -1.29 20.23
C ALA A 810 3.83 -0.17 19.20
N ALA A 811 4.62 -0.20 18.11
CA ALA A 811 4.44 0.69 16.96
C ALA A 811 3.03 0.49 16.35
N GLY A 812 2.63 -0.75 16.10
CA GLY A 812 1.29 -1.07 15.59
C GLY A 812 0.16 -0.68 16.56
N PHE A 813 0.36 -0.90 17.86
CA PHE A 813 -0.60 -0.50 18.91
C PHE A 813 -0.84 1.01 18.91
N SER A 814 0.22 1.80 18.69
CA SER A 814 0.09 3.25 18.60
C SER A 814 -0.81 3.71 17.43
N MET A 815 -0.88 2.92 16.36
CA MET A 815 -1.66 3.22 15.17
C MET A 815 -3.14 2.87 15.31
N ILE A 816 -3.53 2.03 16.28
CA ILE A 816 -4.94 1.64 16.51
C ILE A 816 -5.83 2.86 16.82
N PHE A 817 -5.27 3.87 17.48
CA PHE A 817 -5.98 5.10 17.85
C PHE A 817 -6.20 6.07 16.68
N ALA A 818 -5.82 5.71 15.45
CA ALA A 818 -6.06 6.52 14.26
C ALA A 818 -7.53 6.51 13.84
N SER A 819 -8.03 7.67 13.40
CA SER A 819 -9.37 7.82 12.82
C SER A 819 -9.46 7.33 11.36
N VAL A 820 -8.32 7.30 10.67
CA VAL A 820 -8.18 6.85 9.28
C VAL A 820 -8.06 5.33 9.27
N ILE A 821 -8.94 4.65 8.52
CA ILE A 821 -9.00 3.19 8.46
C ILE A 821 -7.66 2.60 8.03
N ALA A 822 -7.04 3.19 7.00
CA ALA A 822 -5.77 2.73 6.46
C ALA A 822 -4.68 2.55 7.53
N ILE A 823 -4.52 3.56 8.39
CA ILE A 823 -3.52 3.56 9.47
C ILE A 823 -3.89 2.53 10.55
N ARG A 824 -5.16 2.47 10.92
CA ARG A 824 -5.65 1.52 11.93
C ARG A 824 -5.49 0.06 11.48
N GLN A 825 -5.83 -0.25 10.23
CA GLN A 825 -5.68 -1.59 9.65
C GLN A 825 -4.20 -2.00 9.61
N MET A 826 -3.30 -1.14 9.13
CA MET A 826 -1.87 -1.45 9.17
C MET A 826 -1.36 -1.71 10.60
N GLY A 827 -1.84 -0.94 11.59
CA GLY A 827 -1.51 -1.16 12.99
C GLY A 827 -1.97 -2.53 13.52
N GLN A 828 -3.22 -2.90 13.23
CA GLN A 828 -3.78 -4.20 13.57
C GLN A 828 -3.01 -5.34 12.88
N PHE A 829 -2.60 -5.14 11.63
CA PHE A 829 -1.77 -6.08 10.91
C PHE A 829 -0.40 -6.27 11.58
N LEU A 830 0.32 -5.18 11.83
CA LEU A 830 1.65 -5.23 12.44
C LEU A 830 1.60 -5.94 13.80
N MET A 831 0.57 -5.69 14.60
CA MET A 831 0.39 -6.40 15.87
C MET A 831 0.12 -7.89 15.68
N ALA A 832 -0.77 -8.25 14.75
CA ALA A 832 -1.12 -9.65 14.49
C ALA A 832 0.09 -10.44 13.98
N ILE A 833 0.82 -9.91 12.98
CA ILE A 833 1.97 -10.60 12.39
C ILE A 833 3.12 -10.77 13.38
N MET A 834 3.40 -9.76 14.22
CA MET A 834 4.46 -9.88 15.24
C MET A 834 4.13 -10.96 16.26
N LEU A 835 2.86 -11.04 16.71
CA LEU A 835 2.42 -12.05 17.67
C LEU A 835 2.47 -13.46 17.08
N THR A 836 1.93 -13.65 15.88
CA THR A 836 1.87 -14.96 15.24
C THR A 836 3.25 -15.41 14.79
N SER A 837 4.05 -14.56 14.14
CA SER A 837 5.33 -14.98 13.58
C SER A 837 6.37 -15.26 14.66
N TRP A 838 6.42 -14.47 15.73
CA TRP A 838 7.23 -14.80 16.90
C TRP A 838 6.76 -16.09 17.57
N GLY A 839 5.44 -16.26 17.74
CA GLY A 839 4.86 -17.47 18.32
C GLY A 839 5.19 -18.75 17.52
N PHE A 840 5.04 -18.71 16.19
CA PHE A 840 5.40 -19.82 15.31
C PHE A 840 6.91 -20.07 15.30
N ALA A 841 7.75 -19.03 15.31
CA ALA A 841 9.20 -19.21 15.38
C ALA A 841 9.63 -19.89 16.70
N MET A 842 9.03 -19.51 17.84
CA MET A 842 9.37 -20.06 19.15
C MET A 842 8.78 -21.44 19.42
N PHE A 843 7.49 -21.66 19.08
CA PHE A 843 6.74 -22.85 19.51
C PHE A 843 6.48 -23.87 18.40
N PHE A 844 6.78 -23.54 17.13
CA PHE A 844 6.73 -24.47 16.01
C PHE A 844 8.12 -24.75 15.45
N PHE A 845 8.87 -23.74 15.02
CA PHE A 845 10.18 -23.92 14.38
C PHE A 845 11.24 -24.52 15.31
N LEU A 846 11.43 -23.98 16.52
CA LEU A 846 12.42 -24.52 17.47
C LEU A 846 12.11 -25.96 17.92
N PRO A 847 10.87 -26.31 18.32
CA PRO A 847 10.47 -27.70 18.53
C PRO A 847 10.62 -28.61 17.31
N LEU A 848 10.36 -28.13 16.10
CA LEU A 848 10.58 -28.90 14.87
C LEU A 848 12.07 -29.22 14.67
N CYS A 849 12.95 -28.25 14.91
CA CYS A 849 14.41 -28.44 14.96
C CYS A 849 14.83 -29.41 16.08
N LEU A 850 14.11 -29.45 17.21
CA LEU A 850 14.39 -30.42 18.28
C LEU A 850 14.06 -31.86 17.86
N ILE A 851 12.99 -32.07 17.07
CA ILE A 851 12.51 -33.40 16.67
C ILE A 851 13.25 -33.92 15.43
N ILE A 852 13.40 -33.09 14.39
CA ILE A 852 13.91 -33.48 13.06
C ILE A 852 15.04 -32.54 12.59
N GLY A 853 15.65 -31.77 13.49
CA GLY A 853 16.74 -30.87 13.15
C GLY A 853 17.99 -31.62 12.66
N PRO A 854 18.75 -31.01 11.73
CA PRO A 854 20.00 -31.56 11.27
C PRO A 854 21.01 -31.67 12.44
N VAL A 855 21.78 -32.75 12.41
CA VAL A 855 22.81 -33.10 13.37
C VAL A 855 24.14 -33.20 12.62
N GLY A 856 25.22 -32.65 13.17
CA GLY A 856 26.51 -32.58 12.49
C GLY A 856 26.45 -31.80 11.16
N THR A 857 26.98 -32.39 10.07
CA THR A 857 27.05 -31.80 8.72
C THR A 857 25.88 -32.18 7.81
N CYS A 858 24.86 -32.88 8.32
CA CYS A 858 23.74 -33.34 7.52
C CYS A 858 22.97 -32.16 6.88
N GLY A 859 22.85 -32.18 5.55
CA GLY A 859 22.19 -31.11 4.77
C GLY A 859 23.01 -29.82 4.61
N SER A 860 24.24 -29.76 5.15
CA SER A 860 25.12 -28.61 4.99
C SER A 860 25.79 -28.63 3.62
N ILE A 861 25.57 -27.57 2.84
CA ILE A 861 26.24 -27.36 1.57
C ILE A 861 27.28 -26.26 1.80
N SER A 862 28.55 -26.66 1.91
CA SER A 862 29.63 -25.68 2.04
C SER A 862 29.87 -25.01 0.68
N PHE A 863 29.56 -23.72 0.57
CA PHE A 863 29.90 -22.90 -0.59
C PHE A 863 31.40 -22.93 -0.93
N SER A 864 32.27 -23.15 0.07
CA SER A 864 33.71 -23.37 -0.14
C SER A 864 34.01 -24.62 -0.97
N ARG A 865 33.22 -25.70 -0.82
CA ARG A 865 33.34 -26.91 -1.65
C ARG A 865 32.83 -26.68 -3.07
N ILE A 866 31.77 -25.90 -3.25
CA ILE A 866 31.24 -25.53 -4.58
C ILE A 866 32.23 -24.64 -5.35
N ILE A 867 32.81 -23.64 -4.68
CA ILE A 867 33.83 -22.75 -5.28
C ILE A 867 35.13 -23.51 -5.55
N LYS A 868 35.52 -24.48 -4.71
CA LYS A 868 36.64 -25.39 -4.99
C LYS A 868 36.35 -26.32 -6.17
N CYS A 869 35.13 -26.84 -6.32
CA CYS A 869 34.70 -27.59 -7.49
C CYS A 869 34.70 -26.74 -8.76
N PHE A 870 34.27 -25.47 -8.70
CA PHE A 870 34.31 -24.55 -9.84
C PHE A 870 35.73 -24.07 -10.19
N LYS A 871 36.66 -24.04 -9.22
CA LYS A 871 38.10 -23.79 -9.46
C LYS A 871 38.87 -25.03 -9.95
N GLN A 872 38.25 -26.21 -9.92
CA GLN A 872 38.80 -27.44 -10.48
C GLN A 872 38.14 -27.74 -11.84
N THR A 873 38.26 -26.82 -12.79
CA THR A 873 38.23 -27.20 -14.21
C THR A 873 39.59 -27.83 -14.56
N PRO A 874 39.63 -28.99 -15.24
CA PRO A 874 40.86 -29.74 -15.45
C PRO A 874 41.76 -28.99 -16.43
N ARG A 875 42.94 -28.57 -15.99
CA ARG A 875 44.09 -28.45 -16.88
C ARG A 875 44.67 -29.86 -17.05
N GLN A 876 44.76 -30.29 -18.31
CA GLN A 876 45.40 -31.49 -18.86
C GLN A 876 44.57 -32.78 -18.85
N GLN A 877 43.95 -33.06 -20.00
CA GLN A 877 44.54 -33.94 -21.02
C GLN A 877 44.32 -33.35 -22.40
#